data_AF-A0A3B8PW88-F1
#
_entry.id   AF-A0A3B8PW88-F1
#
_cell.length_a   1.000
_cell.length_b   1.000
_cell.length_c   1.000
_cell.angle_alpha   90.00
_cell.angle_beta   90.00
_cell.angle_gamma   90.00
#
_symmetry.space_group_name_H-M   'P 1'
#
loop_
_entity.id
_entity.type
_entity.pdbx_description
1 polymer ?
#
loop_
_entity_poly.entity_id
_entity_poly.type
_entity_poly.pdbx_seq_one_letter_code
_entity_poly.pdbx_strand_id
1 'polypeptide(L)'
;MKLQVRIVFATLVGAVAIFVGFHSPSRGPRNPNLHPAQPDSLMPTTATAKATDRAPRHTPPPGTVRPESTEPALLLVPADRLWQQPIPESEFARFRDWTQRYLATPDSERQTLETEGVELAKIRREEFSALIQSNPQRALELAVPVAVRRQLPDSIVDLLEERLDGRGELAVFGALPLPGREGEVAPSWRTATLGERILTAHVFGRRLDEPTRRDIPLHGLALDDHFAIDENPVRILEAAEGEEALDGDPVCGVAGWSAAAFGTPVAVSDGDEQPLVLCSATHAEALNRRWIESESNSGSTSISPDGSVRPASAFTEGNKRLILIRVDFSDKVGAPFDDVRGTNLVKAIGQFYRENSYGRAGFRAVGEGSAITPTLRLSMTTTQYGAVDASRLRDDARAAARAAGYNLNAYDFDVVCFRSVPGYNWAGLGYVGSPGAWVQDAFSENAGVFCHELGHNFGLNHANFWDTAGESVIGNKGDDVEYGDSFDTMGNASGGRRHFNVRNKAYLNWLRGSAEVVSLGSSGTYRLFAHDLTNSAGVRALKVAKDSKTNYWFELRAQFADNRWMSNGIGVRRARSDNSRQSLLLDTSAGSPDGKNDSALVIGRTFSDRVAGLHITPISRQNTDPPSIDVVFQRGKFPDNHAPTVNVTASAVAVGVNAPVTFSASATDSDGDSLAYGWEFGDGTFGANAPTVTNRWTTSGDYVVRCVVSDMRGGTTSDYVLVRVGVPTTVRIAGKVTRDGVPLEGVRVFVSNTRLTYTGYDGTYVLPGLARGSHTVKAQSEGLLFTRDGFSNPLSIANNREGVNFIGALPGDLEFSTLVPAGAQWRYNDEGRDLGVTWRSSTFVDSTWKQGPAQLGYGDDDVVTEIGFGPDANNKYITSYFRHSFVVPEPGRILSATLGLIRDDGAVVYLNGREIFRSNLPSGTINYRTLATAAVGSEDESTYFETELAGSDFLTGRNVIAVEVHQSGGTSSDVSFNLRLDALMAPGVGLGLFPALAFESTESGLRVSWPTAFTGYSLQRRSSLDASDDWGPVDVLPVTSGDDYT
;
A
#
# COMPACT_ATOMS: atom_id res chain seq x y z
N MET A 1 -16.42 -22.11 -43.85
CA MET A 1 -16.44 -20.93 -42.96
C MET A 1 -17.13 -21.33 -41.67
N LYS A 2 -16.44 -21.34 -40.53
CA LYS A 2 -17.01 -21.66 -39.22
C LYS A 2 -17.14 -20.33 -38.48
N LEU A 3 -18.35 -19.82 -38.33
CA LEU A 3 -18.61 -18.59 -37.57
C LEU A 3 -18.89 -18.99 -36.12
N GLN A 4 -18.20 -18.37 -35.17
CA GLN A 4 -18.55 -18.46 -33.75
C GLN A 4 -19.11 -17.13 -33.28
N VAL A 5 -20.13 -17.19 -32.42
CA VAL A 5 -20.77 -16.04 -31.80
C VAL A 5 -20.86 -16.28 -30.28
N ARG A 6 -20.54 -15.27 -29.47
CA ARG A 6 -20.65 -15.28 -28.00
C ARG A 6 -21.31 -14.01 -27.48
N ILE A 7 -21.81 -14.04 -26.25
CA ILE A 7 -22.27 -12.88 -25.50
C ILE A 7 -21.36 -12.63 -24.29
N VAL A 8 -20.97 -11.38 -24.03
CA VAL A 8 -20.05 -11.01 -22.93
C VAL A 8 -20.62 -9.88 -22.07
N PHE A 9 -20.54 -9.99 -20.75
CA PHE A 9 -20.89 -8.95 -19.77
C PHE A 9 -19.68 -8.07 -19.47
N ALA A 10 -19.87 -6.75 -19.35
CA ALA A 10 -18.78 -5.77 -19.30
C ALA A 10 -17.81 -5.90 -18.10
N THR A 11 -18.10 -6.71 -17.08
CA THR A 11 -17.26 -6.82 -15.86
C THR A 11 -17.02 -8.22 -15.30
N LEU A 12 -17.44 -9.30 -15.99
CA LEU A 12 -17.12 -10.69 -15.58
C LEU A 12 -16.87 -11.58 -16.81
N VAL A 13 -15.69 -12.19 -16.90
CA VAL A 13 -15.37 -13.16 -17.97
C VAL A 13 -15.98 -14.52 -17.61
N GLY A 14 -17.24 -14.71 -17.98
CA GLY A 14 -17.85 -16.03 -18.11
C GLY A 14 -18.26 -16.24 -19.57
N ALA A 15 -18.03 -17.43 -20.13
CA ALA A 15 -18.28 -17.72 -21.55
C ALA A 15 -19.19 -18.94 -21.75
N VAL A 16 -20.17 -18.84 -22.66
CA VAL A 16 -20.84 -19.98 -23.31
C VAL A 16 -20.43 -19.98 -24.78
N ALA A 17 -19.84 -21.07 -25.24
CA ALA A 17 -19.40 -21.26 -26.63
C ALA A 17 -20.16 -22.43 -27.27
N ILE A 18 -20.74 -22.24 -28.46
CA ILE A 18 -21.42 -23.29 -29.25
C ILE A 18 -20.81 -23.33 -30.67
N PHE A 19 -20.65 -24.54 -31.22
CA PHE A 19 -20.00 -24.80 -32.51
C PHE A 19 -21.01 -25.22 -33.60
N VAL A 20 -20.92 -24.64 -34.80
CA VAL A 20 -21.63 -25.13 -36.00
C VAL A 20 -20.62 -25.31 -37.13
N GLY A 21 -20.58 -26.49 -37.77
CA GLY A 21 -19.59 -26.80 -38.82
C GLY A 21 -20.13 -27.68 -39.95
N PHE A 22 -19.77 -27.35 -41.19
CA PHE A 22 -19.95 -28.19 -42.39
C PHE A 22 -18.61 -28.85 -42.79
N HIS A 23 -18.63 -30.13 -43.19
CA HIS A 23 -17.46 -30.94 -43.56
C HIS A 23 -17.51 -31.44 -45.01
N SER A 24 -16.32 -31.60 -45.62
CA SER A 24 -16.01 -32.64 -46.63
C SER A 24 -14.49 -32.99 -46.61
N PRO A 25 -14.05 -34.24 -46.90
CA PRO A 25 -12.78 -34.78 -46.36
C PRO A 25 -11.71 -35.23 -47.40
N SER A 26 -10.42 -35.27 -47.01
CA SER A 26 -9.46 -36.32 -47.44
C SER A 26 -8.16 -36.40 -46.60
N ARG A 27 -7.72 -37.65 -46.36
CA ARG A 27 -6.55 -38.24 -45.62
C ARG A 27 -5.18 -37.89 -46.24
N GLY A 28 -3.95 -38.03 -45.68
CA GLY A 28 -3.25 -38.74 -44.57
C GLY A 28 -1.72 -38.81 -44.93
N PRO A 29 -0.83 -39.63 -44.34
CA PRO A 29 -0.25 -39.62 -42.97
C PRO A 29 1.33 -39.75 -42.86
N ARG A 30 1.90 -39.49 -41.65
CA ARG A 30 3.04 -40.16 -40.90
C ARG A 30 4.46 -40.26 -41.53
N ASN A 31 5.64 -40.31 -40.85
CA ASN A 31 6.20 -40.21 -39.47
C ASN A 31 7.78 -40.15 -39.63
N PRO A 32 8.70 -40.47 -38.66
CA PRO A 32 9.76 -39.60 -38.13
C PRO A 32 11.22 -40.15 -38.27
N ASN A 33 12.21 -39.49 -37.60
CA ASN A 33 13.41 -40.02 -36.90
C ASN A 33 14.86 -39.60 -37.32
N LEU A 34 15.66 -39.30 -36.26
CA LEU A 34 17.08 -39.63 -35.96
C LEU A 34 18.25 -38.57 -36.06
N HIS A 35 18.84 -38.35 -34.87
CA HIS A 35 20.18 -37.89 -34.38
C HIS A 35 21.47 -38.39 -35.12
N PRO A 36 22.75 -38.12 -34.70
CA PRO A 36 23.42 -37.02 -33.91
C PRO A 36 24.88 -36.62 -34.34
N ALA A 37 25.51 -35.70 -33.57
CA ALA A 37 26.92 -35.62 -33.08
C ALA A 37 28.13 -35.08 -33.91
N GLN A 38 28.69 -33.92 -33.45
CA GLN A 38 30.09 -33.55 -33.01
C GLN A 38 31.38 -33.95 -33.81
N PRO A 39 32.60 -33.42 -33.52
CA PRO A 39 33.09 -32.09 -33.04
C PRO A 39 34.45 -31.65 -33.70
N ASP A 40 35.17 -30.72 -33.03
CA ASP A 40 36.63 -30.40 -33.10
C ASP A 40 37.12 -29.44 -34.20
N SER A 41 38.17 -28.62 -34.05
CA SER A 41 38.96 -27.99 -32.96
C SER A 41 40.01 -27.08 -33.65
N LEU A 42 40.76 -26.28 -32.86
CA LEU A 42 42.07 -25.66 -33.15
C LEU A 42 42.16 -24.12 -33.34
N MET A 43 42.72 -23.51 -32.29
CA MET A 43 43.61 -22.31 -32.25
C MET A 43 44.84 -22.50 -33.18
N PRO A 44 45.70 -21.49 -33.53
CA PRO A 44 46.18 -20.40 -32.64
C PRO A 44 46.65 -19.07 -33.29
N THR A 45 47.04 -18.11 -32.42
CA THR A 45 48.31 -17.34 -32.41
C THR A 45 48.19 -15.83 -32.15
N THR A 46 49.12 -15.41 -31.30
CA THR A 46 49.39 -14.10 -30.69
C THR A 46 49.95 -13.06 -31.65
N ALA A 47 49.55 -11.79 -31.48
CA ALA A 47 50.35 -10.63 -31.86
C ALA A 47 50.14 -9.46 -30.88
N THR A 48 51.25 -8.90 -30.42
CA THR A 48 51.38 -7.73 -29.54
C THR A 48 51.44 -6.43 -30.34
N ALA A 49 50.77 -5.37 -29.89
CA ALA A 49 51.04 -3.99 -30.34
C ALA A 49 50.62 -2.95 -29.29
N LYS A 50 51.30 -1.80 -29.35
CA LYS A 50 51.56 -0.79 -28.31
C LYS A 50 50.41 0.18 -28.05
N ALA A 51 50.37 0.67 -26.81
CA ALA A 51 49.52 1.72 -26.28
C ALA A 51 49.84 3.13 -26.84
N THR A 52 48.80 3.95 -26.93
CA THR A 52 48.89 5.42 -26.97
C THR A 52 47.96 6.02 -25.92
N ASP A 53 48.43 7.09 -25.29
CA ASP A 53 47.84 7.83 -24.17
C ASP A 53 46.42 8.35 -24.45
N ARG A 54 45.46 7.98 -23.60
CA ARG A 54 44.15 8.63 -23.42
C ARG A 54 43.87 8.67 -21.92
N ALA A 55 43.23 9.73 -21.43
CA ALA A 55 42.88 9.91 -20.02
C ALA A 55 42.25 8.64 -19.41
N PRO A 56 42.55 8.30 -18.14
CA PRO A 56 42.14 7.01 -17.58
C PRO A 56 40.61 6.92 -17.55
N ARG A 57 40.05 5.95 -18.28
CA ARG A 57 38.65 5.53 -18.10
C ARG A 57 38.43 5.12 -16.65
N HIS A 58 37.24 5.35 -16.12
CA HIS A 58 36.84 4.85 -14.81
C HIS A 58 36.63 3.32 -14.87
N THR A 59 37.73 2.58 -14.79
CA THR A 59 37.71 1.11 -14.73
C THR A 59 37.57 0.65 -13.28
N PRO A 60 36.63 -0.26 -12.95
CA PRO A 60 36.56 -0.85 -11.62
C PRO A 60 37.86 -1.63 -11.30
N PRO A 61 38.30 -1.68 -10.02
CA PRO A 61 39.56 -2.33 -9.66
C PRO A 61 39.56 -3.83 -10.01
N PRO A 62 40.67 -4.40 -10.52
CA PRO A 62 40.75 -5.82 -10.85
C PRO A 62 40.76 -6.68 -9.57
N GLY A 63 39.73 -7.50 -9.38
CA GLY A 63 39.61 -8.43 -8.25
C GLY A 63 39.42 -9.89 -8.70
N THR A 64 40.15 -10.81 -8.07
CA THR A 64 40.03 -12.26 -8.27
C THR A 64 39.16 -12.87 -7.16
N VAL A 65 37.86 -13.07 -7.37
CA VAL A 65 37.00 -13.90 -6.47
C VAL A 65 35.92 -14.65 -7.27
N ARG A 66 35.65 -15.89 -6.85
CA ARG A 66 34.67 -16.88 -7.34
C ARG A 66 33.20 -16.39 -7.31
N PRO A 67 32.31 -16.93 -8.17
CA PRO A 67 30.90 -16.58 -8.15
C PRO A 67 30.14 -17.37 -7.08
N GLU A 68 29.56 -16.68 -6.10
CA GLU A 68 28.44 -17.18 -5.29
C GLU A 68 27.31 -16.13 -5.29
N SER A 69 26.54 -16.11 -6.37
CA SER A 69 25.12 -15.73 -6.39
C SER A 69 24.44 -16.53 -7.51
N THR A 70 23.31 -17.17 -7.19
CA THR A 70 22.66 -18.20 -8.04
C THR A 70 21.49 -17.70 -8.88
N GLU A 71 21.24 -16.39 -8.95
CA GLU A 71 20.23 -15.79 -9.84
C GLU A 71 20.96 -14.96 -10.91
N PRO A 72 20.82 -15.26 -12.22
CA PRO A 72 21.43 -14.44 -13.26
C PRO A 72 20.75 -13.07 -13.31
N ALA A 73 21.51 -11.99 -13.12
CA ALA A 73 21.05 -10.64 -13.47
C ALA A 73 20.91 -10.58 -15.01
N LEU A 74 19.69 -10.80 -15.51
CA LEU A 74 19.41 -10.76 -16.94
C LEU A 74 19.39 -9.29 -17.39
N LEU A 75 20.33 -8.93 -18.27
CA LEU A 75 20.28 -7.67 -19.00
C LEU A 75 19.01 -7.64 -19.87
N LEU A 76 18.40 -6.46 -20.01
CA LEU A 76 17.27 -6.30 -20.93
C LEU A 76 17.66 -6.69 -22.36
N VAL A 77 16.74 -7.36 -23.04
CA VAL A 77 16.92 -7.73 -24.44
C VAL A 77 16.75 -6.45 -25.30
N PRO A 78 17.68 -6.15 -26.23
CA PRO A 78 17.57 -4.98 -27.09
C PRO A 78 16.26 -4.95 -27.91
N ALA A 79 15.71 -3.74 -28.12
CA ALA A 79 14.40 -3.56 -28.73
C ALA A 79 14.31 -4.09 -30.17
N ASP A 80 15.40 -4.06 -30.95
CA ASP A 80 15.45 -4.63 -32.30
C ASP A 80 15.14 -6.14 -32.35
N ARG A 81 15.50 -6.88 -31.30
CA ARG A 81 15.18 -8.31 -31.13
C ARG A 81 13.75 -8.53 -30.66
N LEU A 82 13.25 -7.67 -29.77
CA LEU A 82 11.88 -7.75 -29.25
C LEU A 82 10.84 -7.32 -30.30
N TRP A 83 11.20 -6.41 -31.20
CA TRP A 83 10.33 -5.88 -32.26
C TRP A 83 9.75 -6.95 -33.19
N GLN A 84 10.47 -8.06 -33.36
CA GLN A 84 10.05 -9.19 -34.18
C GLN A 84 9.08 -10.15 -33.47
N GLN A 85 8.90 -9.98 -32.17
CA GLN A 85 8.00 -10.81 -31.38
C GLN A 85 6.56 -10.28 -31.45
N PRO A 86 5.56 -11.14 -31.19
CA PRO A 86 4.17 -10.69 -31.04
C PRO A 86 4.05 -9.65 -29.94
N ILE A 87 3.29 -8.57 -30.21
CA ILE A 87 2.97 -7.52 -29.24
C ILE A 87 1.47 -7.69 -28.92
N PRO A 88 1.11 -8.12 -27.70
CA PRO A 88 -0.29 -8.27 -27.29
C PRO A 88 -1.06 -6.95 -27.20
N GLU A 89 -0.36 -5.85 -26.91
CA GLU A 89 -0.95 -4.53 -26.78
C GLU A 89 -1.35 -3.94 -28.14
N SER A 90 -2.66 -3.77 -28.37
CA SER A 90 -3.23 -3.49 -29.70
C SER A 90 -2.65 -2.25 -30.36
N GLU A 91 -2.49 -1.15 -29.63
CA GLU A 91 -2.07 0.12 -30.21
C GLU A 91 -0.59 0.10 -30.62
N PHE A 92 0.26 -0.56 -29.84
CA PHE A 92 1.66 -0.80 -30.16
C PHE A 92 1.81 -1.75 -31.35
N ALA A 93 1.00 -2.81 -31.40
CA ALA A 93 0.98 -3.74 -32.53
C ALA A 93 0.54 -3.05 -33.83
N ARG A 94 -0.52 -2.23 -33.78
CA ARG A 94 -0.99 -1.45 -34.94
C ARG A 94 0.05 -0.48 -35.46
N PHE A 95 0.75 0.22 -34.56
CA PHE A 95 1.85 1.09 -34.94
C PHE A 95 3.00 0.30 -35.57
N ARG A 96 3.43 -0.82 -34.96
CA ARG A 96 4.44 -1.72 -35.53
C ARG A 96 4.05 -2.21 -36.93
N ASP A 97 2.82 -2.69 -37.11
CA ASP A 97 2.34 -3.20 -38.40
C ASP A 97 2.29 -2.09 -39.45
N TRP A 98 1.92 -0.87 -39.06
CA TRP A 98 2.05 0.31 -39.91
C TRP A 98 3.51 0.58 -40.29
N THR A 99 4.47 0.56 -39.36
CA THR A 99 5.89 0.77 -39.70
C THR A 99 6.40 -0.29 -40.68
N GLN A 100 6.00 -1.55 -40.53
CA GLN A 100 6.38 -2.62 -41.46
C GLN A 100 5.85 -2.36 -42.87
N ARG A 101 4.57 -1.94 -42.98
CA ARG A 101 3.99 -1.51 -44.27
C ARG A 101 4.71 -0.29 -44.85
N TYR A 102 4.99 0.71 -44.03
CA TYR A 102 5.67 1.94 -44.43
C TYR A 102 7.06 1.64 -45.01
N LEU A 103 7.86 0.83 -44.31
CA LEU A 103 9.22 0.46 -44.75
C LEU A 103 9.21 -0.44 -45.99
N ALA A 104 8.20 -1.31 -46.15
CA ALA A 104 8.03 -2.13 -47.34
C ALA A 104 7.51 -1.35 -48.57
N THR A 105 6.94 -0.16 -48.37
CA THR A 105 6.40 0.69 -49.45
C THR A 105 7.54 1.47 -50.13
N PRO A 106 7.56 1.58 -51.47
CA PRO A 106 8.55 2.39 -52.18
C PRO A 106 8.58 3.85 -51.73
N ASP A 107 9.75 4.48 -51.69
CA ASP A 107 9.94 5.86 -51.19
C ASP A 107 8.98 6.88 -51.84
N SER A 108 8.67 6.72 -53.13
CA SER A 108 7.76 7.59 -53.87
C SER A 108 6.30 7.54 -53.41
N GLU A 109 5.90 6.50 -52.68
CA GLU A 109 4.52 6.24 -52.25
C GLU A 109 4.34 6.37 -50.74
N ARG A 110 5.43 6.43 -49.96
CA ARG A 110 5.39 6.50 -48.48
C ARG A 110 4.59 7.69 -47.93
N GLN A 111 4.57 8.82 -48.63
CA GLN A 111 3.85 10.02 -48.20
C GLN A 111 2.34 9.77 -48.03
N THR A 112 1.74 8.81 -48.75
CA THR A 112 0.30 8.50 -48.60
C THR A 112 -0.03 7.80 -47.29
N LEU A 113 0.97 7.26 -46.57
CA LEU A 113 0.81 6.55 -45.31
C LEU A 113 1.12 7.41 -44.09
N GLU A 114 1.65 8.62 -44.28
CA GLU A 114 2.14 9.47 -43.19
C GLU A 114 1.01 9.94 -42.27
N THR A 115 -0.14 10.33 -42.81
CA THR A 115 -1.30 10.74 -42.00
C THR A 115 -1.79 9.62 -41.09
N GLU A 116 -1.87 8.38 -41.60
CA GLU A 116 -2.21 7.21 -40.78
C GLU A 116 -1.17 6.99 -39.68
N GLY A 117 0.11 7.11 -40.02
CA GLY A 117 1.21 6.98 -39.09
C GLY A 117 1.16 8.00 -37.95
N VAL A 118 0.86 9.26 -38.26
CA VAL A 118 0.80 10.35 -37.27
C VAL A 118 -0.30 10.06 -36.25
N GLU A 119 -1.48 9.63 -36.69
CA GLU A 119 -2.57 9.28 -35.79
C GLU A 119 -2.24 8.06 -34.93
N LEU A 120 -1.62 7.02 -35.51
CA LEU A 120 -1.16 5.85 -34.74
C LEU A 120 -0.05 6.22 -33.75
N ALA A 121 0.87 7.12 -34.11
CA ALA A 121 1.95 7.58 -33.24
C ALA A 121 1.41 8.39 -32.05
N LYS A 122 0.38 9.23 -32.25
CA LYS A 122 -0.30 9.96 -31.15
C LYS A 122 -0.97 9.00 -30.17
N ILE A 123 -1.75 8.03 -30.67
CA ILE A 123 -2.39 7.03 -29.82
C ILE A 123 -1.34 6.24 -29.04
N ARG A 124 -0.27 5.79 -29.74
CA ARG A 124 0.85 5.10 -29.08
C ARG A 124 1.48 5.98 -28.00
N ARG A 125 1.67 7.28 -28.25
CA ARG A 125 2.27 8.22 -27.29
C ARG A 125 1.48 8.29 -25.98
N GLU A 126 0.15 8.44 -26.07
CA GLU A 126 -0.74 8.49 -24.90
C GLU A 126 -0.65 7.20 -24.07
N GLU A 127 -0.74 6.04 -24.74
CA GLU A 127 -0.60 4.73 -24.10
C GLU A 127 0.80 4.50 -23.52
N PHE A 128 1.85 4.97 -24.20
CA PHE A 128 3.22 4.81 -23.74
C PHE A 128 3.51 5.67 -22.51
N SER A 129 2.95 6.88 -22.42
CA SER A 129 3.05 7.73 -21.23
C SER A 129 2.41 7.04 -20.01
N ALA A 130 1.22 6.46 -20.17
CA ALA A 130 0.57 5.68 -19.12
C ALA A 130 1.36 4.41 -18.75
N LEU A 131 1.99 3.77 -19.74
CA LEU A 131 2.78 2.56 -19.55
C LEU A 131 4.11 2.84 -18.82
N ILE A 132 4.80 3.95 -19.11
CA ILE A 132 6.01 4.35 -18.37
C ILE A 132 5.73 4.43 -16.86
N GLN A 133 4.58 5.01 -16.49
CA GLN A 133 4.20 5.21 -15.09
C GLN A 133 3.77 3.90 -14.40
N SER A 134 3.04 3.04 -15.11
CA SER A 134 2.45 1.82 -14.54
C SER A 134 3.34 0.58 -14.64
N ASN A 135 4.14 0.49 -15.70
CA ASN A 135 5.04 -0.64 -15.99
C ASN A 135 6.26 -0.17 -16.81
N PRO A 136 7.23 0.52 -16.18
CA PRO A 136 8.40 1.05 -16.87
C PRO A 136 9.24 -0.04 -17.55
N GLN A 137 9.29 -1.25 -17.00
CA GLN A 137 9.96 -2.39 -17.66
C GLN A 137 9.32 -2.68 -19.02
N ARG A 138 7.99 -2.79 -19.07
CA ARG A 138 7.28 -3.08 -20.33
C ARG A 138 7.38 -1.93 -21.32
N ALA A 139 7.45 -0.68 -20.85
CA ALA A 139 7.71 0.46 -21.71
C ALA A 139 9.09 0.34 -22.41
N LEU A 140 10.14 -0.08 -21.69
CA LEU A 140 11.46 -0.33 -22.29
C LEU A 140 11.43 -1.43 -23.35
N GLU A 141 10.63 -2.48 -23.15
CA GLU A 141 10.48 -3.60 -24.10
C GLU A 141 9.73 -3.21 -25.39
N LEU A 142 8.88 -2.18 -25.35
CA LEU A 142 8.05 -1.71 -26.47
C LEU A 142 8.65 -0.50 -27.21
N ALA A 143 9.93 -0.20 -26.96
CA ALA A 143 10.65 0.86 -27.65
C ALA A 143 10.68 0.66 -29.16
N VAL A 144 10.57 1.74 -29.93
CA VAL A 144 10.80 1.70 -31.38
C VAL A 144 12.31 1.51 -31.62
N PRO A 145 12.74 0.48 -32.38
CA PRO A 145 14.16 0.25 -32.64
C PRO A 145 14.83 1.41 -33.36
N VAL A 146 16.12 1.65 -33.07
CA VAL A 146 16.93 2.71 -33.68
C VAL A 146 16.96 2.58 -35.21
N ALA A 147 17.08 1.35 -35.72
CA ALA A 147 17.08 1.07 -37.15
C ALA A 147 15.75 1.44 -37.84
N VAL A 148 14.62 1.25 -37.14
CA VAL A 148 13.30 1.64 -37.63
C VAL A 148 13.17 3.16 -37.58
N ARG A 149 13.51 3.77 -36.44
CA ARG A 149 13.41 5.21 -36.20
C ARG A 149 14.16 6.04 -37.25
N ARG A 150 15.37 5.63 -37.65
CA ARG A 150 16.19 6.31 -38.69
C ARG A 150 15.54 6.35 -40.08
N GLN A 151 14.49 5.56 -40.31
CA GLN A 151 13.80 5.46 -41.60
C GLN A 151 12.39 6.07 -41.59
N LEU A 152 11.91 6.53 -40.42
CA LEU A 152 10.61 7.18 -40.28
C LEU A 152 10.74 8.70 -40.54
N PRO A 153 9.66 9.38 -40.99
CA PRO A 153 9.69 10.83 -41.18
C PRO A 153 9.63 11.58 -39.84
N ASP A 154 10.16 12.80 -39.80
CA ASP A 154 10.25 13.63 -38.58
C ASP A 154 8.89 13.82 -37.88
N SER A 155 7.81 13.94 -38.67
CA SER A 155 6.42 14.05 -38.18
C SER A 155 5.97 12.89 -37.28
N ILE A 156 6.62 11.73 -37.40
CA ILE A 156 6.41 10.55 -36.56
C ILE A 156 7.45 10.50 -35.45
N VAL A 157 8.72 10.73 -35.79
CA VAL A 157 9.85 10.65 -34.85
C VAL A 157 9.66 11.63 -33.68
N ASP A 158 9.12 12.83 -33.93
CA ASP A 158 8.83 13.85 -32.93
C ASP A 158 7.75 13.41 -31.92
N LEU A 159 6.92 12.42 -32.28
CA LEU A 159 5.87 11.88 -31.42
C LEU A 159 6.35 10.69 -30.57
N LEU A 160 7.48 10.09 -30.91
CA LEU A 160 8.04 8.92 -30.23
C LEU A 160 8.82 9.29 -28.97
N GLU A 161 9.06 8.30 -28.12
CA GLU A 161 9.92 8.39 -26.94
C GLU A 161 11.35 8.79 -27.28
N GLU A 162 12.00 9.54 -26.40
CA GLU A 162 13.41 9.87 -26.49
C GLU A 162 14.25 8.81 -25.77
N ARG A 163 15.39 8.43 -26.35
CA ARG A 163 16.35 7.54 -25.70
C ARG A 163 17.34 8.36 -24.90
N LEU A 164 17.42 8.08 -23.60
CA LEU A 164 18.39 8.70 -22.70
C LEU A 164 19.38 7.65 -22.24
N ASP A 165 20.66 7.99 -22.33
CA ASP A 165 21.80 7.16 -21.95
C ASP A 165 22.89 8.09 -21.46
N GLY A 166 23.31 7.93 -20.20
CA GLY A 166 24.31 8.80 -19.60
C GLY A 166 24.51 8.55 -18.11
N ARG A 167 25.45 9.27 -17.50
CA ARG A 167 25.61 9.30 -16.04
C ARG A 167 24.84 10.46 -15.43
N GLY A 168 24.13 10.19 -14.33
CA GLY A 168 23.24 11.17 -13.71
C GLY A 168 23.00 10.96 -12.22
N GLU A 169 22.08 11.75 -11.68
CA GLU A 169 21.55 11.56 -10.33
C GLU A 169 20.18 10.88 -10.41
N LEU A 170 20.02 9.76 -9.71
CA LEU A 170 18.71 9.23 -9.36
C LEU A 170 18.40 9.70 -7.93
N ALA A 171 17.58 10.73 -7.82
CA ALA A 171 17.16 11.28 -6.55
C ALA A 171 15.91 10.58 -6.05
N VAL A 172 15.88 10.28 -4.75
CA VAL A 172 14.71 9.75 -4.05
C VAL A 172 14.34 10.72 -2.95
N PHE A 173 13.09 11.12 -2.91
CA PHE A 173 12.55 12.07 -1.94
C PHE A 173 11.57 11.38 -1.00
N GLY A 174 11.65 11.72 0.29
CA GLY A 174 10.59 11.49 1.27
C GLY A 174 10.01 12.84 1.67
N ALA A 175 8.68 12.94 1.74
CA ALA A 175 8.01 14.21 1.99
C ALA A 175 6.92 14.08 3.03
N LEU A 176 7.07 14.84 4.12
CA LEU A 176 6.05 14.97 5.13
C LEU A 176 4.99 16.00 4.69
N PRO A 177 3.74 15.59 4.40
CA PRO A 177 2.68 16.53 4.02
C PRO A 177 2.40 17.57 5.12
N LEU A 178 1.85 18.72 4.73
CA LEU A 178 1.21 19.62 5.68
C LEU A 178 -0.04 18.93 6.26
N PRO A 179 -0.42 19.19 7.52
CA PRO A 179 -1.65 18.64 8.08
C PRO A 179 -2.87 18.99 7.22
N GLY A 180 -3.70 17.99 6.87
CA GLY A 180 -4.88 18.14 6.01
C GLY A 180 -4.57 18.11 4.50
N ARG A 181 -3.31 17.85 4.12
CA ARG A 181 -2.84 17.81 2.72
C ARG A 181 -2.26 16.44 2.34
N GLU A 182 -2.50 15.42 3.15
CA GLU A 182 -1.94 14.08 2.99
C GLU A 182 -2.28 13.45 1.63
N GLY A 183 -3.45 13.76 1.06
CA GLY A 183 -3.87 13.30 -0.28
C GLY A 183 -3.24 14.06 -1.45
N GLU A 184 -2.61 15.21 -1.20
CA GLU A 184 -2.05 16.08 -2.26
C GLU A 184 -0.56 15.86 -2.51
N VAL A 185 0.12 15.12 -1.63
CA VAL A 185 1.57 14.92 -1.69
C VAL A 185 1.89 13.43 -1.76
N ALA A 186 2.57 13.02 -2.82
CA ALA A 186 3.14 11.68 -2.87
C ALA A 186 4.16 11.54 -1.72
N PRO A 187 4.05 10.54 -0.84
CA PRO A 187 4.93 10.41 0.32
C PRO A 187 6.38 10.17 -0.09
N SER A 188 6.60 9.53 -1.24
CA SER A 188 7.90 9.49 -1.88
C SER A 188 7.78 9.54 -3.39
N TRP A 189 8.78 10.11 -4.04
CA TRP A 189 8.91 10.09 -5.49
C TRP A 189 10.38 10.10 -5.88
N ARG A 190 10.64 9.90 -7.18
CA ARG A 190 11.98 9.87 -7.74
C ARG A 190 12.11 10.85 -8.88
N THR A 191 13.27 11.47 -8.98
CA THR A 191 13.65 12.23 -10.17
C THR A 191 14.99 11.73 -10.69
N ALA A 192 15.20 11.89 -11.98
CA ALA A 192 16.46 11.61 -12.63
C ALA A 192 16.99 12.89 -13.27
N THR A 193 18.25 13.20 -12.96
CA THR A 193 18.95 14.35 -13.52
C THR A 193 20.02 13.87 -14.49
N LEU A 194 19.90 14.23 -15.77
CA LEU A 194 20.87 13.97 -16.82
C LEU A 194 21.20 15.30 -17.51
N GLY A 195 22.45 15.76 -17.37
CA GLY A 195 22.84 17.11 -17.80
C GLY A 195 22.02 18.19 -17.06
N GLU A 196 21.35 19.07 -17.80
CA GLU A 196 20.48 20.13 -17.25
C GLU A 196 19.01 19.69 -17.09
N ARG A 197 18.66 18.47 -17.54
CA ARG A 197 17.28 17.97 -17.51
C ARG A 197 16.99 17.23 -16.22
N ILE A 198 15.83 17.53 -15.63
CA ILE A 198 15.27 16.82 -14.48
C ILE A 198 13.95 16.21 -14.93
N LEU A 199 13.81 14.90 -14.79
CA LEU A 199 12.63 14.13 -15.20
C LEU A 199 12.09 13.33 -14.02
N THR A 200 10.77 13.11 -13.97
CA THR A 200 10.17 12.17 -13.02
C THR A 200 10.57 10.76 -13.40
N ALA A 201 11.24 10.07 -12.47
CA ALA A 201 11.84 8.77 -12.70
C ALA A 201 10.88 7.64 -12.31
N HIS A 202 10.63 6.75 -13.27
CA HIS A 202 9.85 5.53 -13.10
C HIS A 202 10.79 4.33 -13.19
N VAL A 203 10.88 3.58 -12.10
CA VAL A 203 11.89 2.54 -11.92
C VAL A 203 11.24 1.20 -11.60
N PHE A 204 11.95 0.11 -11.86
CA PHE A 204 11.56 -1.25 -11.49
C PHE A 204 12.78 -2.02 -10.98
N GLY A 205 12.54 -3.26 -10.56
CA GLY A 205 13.61 -4.16 -10.12
C GLY A 205 14.43 -3.56 -8.98
N ARG A 206 15.76 -3.66 -9.04
CA ARG A 206 16.64 -3.20 -7.95
C ARG A 206 16.61 -1.68 -7.69
N ARG A 207 16.24 -0.86 -8.69
CA ARG A 207 16.23 0.62 -8.58
C ARG A 207 15.07 1.11 -7.70
N LEU A 208 14.04 0.29 -7.46
CA LEU A 208 13.01 0.57 -6.46
C LEU A 208 13.61 0.71 -5.05
N ASP A 209 14.70 0.00 -4.79
CA ASP A 209 15.27 -0.14 -3.44
C ASP A 209 16.48 0.78 -3.25
N GLU A 210 16.89 1.46 -4.30
CA GLU A 210 18.08 2.29 -4.29
C GLU A 210 17.75 3.67 -3.73
N PRO A 211 18.50 4.15 -2.72
CA PRO A 211 18.37 5.52 -2.23
C PRO A 211 18.94 6.49 -3.27
N THR A 212 19.00 7.79 -2.93
CA THR A 212 19.60 8.79 -3.79
C THR A 212 21.04 8.40 -4.17
N ARG A 213 21.32 8.39 -5.47
CA ARG A 213 22.63 8.11 -6.06
C ARG A 213 23.00 9.17 -7.06
N ARG A 214 24.27 9.54 -7.07
CA ARG A 214 24.85 10.52 -7.99
C ARG A 214 25.92 9.85 -8.82
N ASP A 215 26.07 10.34 -10.05
CA ASP A 215 27.08 9.87 -10.99
C ASP A 215 26.99 8.36 -11.26
N ILE A 216 25.75 7.90 -11.44
CA ILE A 216 25.44 6.51 -11.80
C ILE A 216 24.94 6.42 -13.25
N PRO A 217 25.18 5.31 -13.95
CA PRO A 217 24.61 5.09 -15.27
C PRO A 217 23.08 5.02 -15.20
N LEU A 218 22.41 5.84 -16.00
CA LEU A 218 20.96 5.88 -16.16
C LEU A 218 20.64 5.71 -17.64
N HIS A 219 19.94 4.63 -17.96
CA HIS A 219 19.55 4.25 -19.32
C HIS A 219 18.04 4.10 -19.39
N GLY A 220 17.43 4.53 -20.49
CA GLY A 220 16.03 4.23 -20.72
C GLY A 220 15.34 5.13 -21.72
N LEU A 221 14.04 5.36 -21.50
CA LEU A 221 13.16 6.04 -22.43
C LEU A 221 12.39 7.14 -21.72
N ALA A 222 12.50 8.37 -22.24
CA ALA A 222 11.78 9.53 -21.77
C ALA A 222 10.65 9.91 -22.71
N LEU A 223 9.52 10.32 -22.14
CA LEU A 223 8.41 10.91 -22.85
C LEU A 223 7.84 12.03 -22.00
N ASP A 224 7.80 13.25 -22.55
CA ASP A 224 7.46 14.46 -21.81
C ASP A 224 8.38 14.63 -20.58
N ASP A 225 7.81 14.63 -19.37
CA ASP A 225 8.52 14.73 -18.10
C ASP A 225 8.75 13.36 -17.42
N HIS A 226 8.32 12.26 -18.02
CA HIS A 226 8.46 10.92 -17.46
C HIS A 226 9.64 10.17 -18.07
N PHE A 227 10.40 9.46 -17.23
CA PHE A 227 11.56 8.66 -17.65
C PHE A 227 11.49 7.25 -17.08
N ALA A 228 11.26 6.25 -17.95
CA ALA A 228 11.40 4.83 -17.58
C ALA A 228 12.88 4.46 -17.58
N ILE A 229 13.39 4.00 -16.43
CA ILE A 229 14.82 3.72 -16.24
C ILE A 229 15.05 2.22 -16.11
N ASP A 230 16.01 1.70 -16.88
CA ASP A 230 16.50 0.32 -16.78
C ASP A 230 17.09 0.08 -15.39
N GLU A 231 16.78 -1.07 -14.81
CA GLU A 231 17.35 -1.45 -13.53
C GLU A 231 18.88 -1.68 -13.64
N ASN A 232 19.38 -2.00 -14.82
CA ASN A 232 20.78 -2.36 -15.06
C ASN A 232 21.65 -1.12 -15.36
N PRO A 233 22.85 -1.00 -14.75
CA PRO A 233 23.81 0.05 -15.09
C PRO A 233 24.49 -0.16 -16.44
N VAL A 234 24.43 -1.38 -16.99
CA VAL A 234 24.95 -1.71 -18.31
C VAL A 234 23.78 -2.00 -19.24
N ARG A 235 23.78 -1.37 -20.43
CA ARG A 235 22.80 -1.62 -21.49
C ARG A 235 23.49 -2.22 -22.71
N ILE A 236 22.96 -3.32 -23.25
CA ILE A 236 23.41 -3.83 -24.56
C ILE A 236 22.81 -2.92 -25.65
N LEU A 237 23.66 -2.39 -26.52
CA LEU A 237 23.23 -1.51 -27.62
C LEU A 237 22.62 -2.33 -28.76
N GLU A 238 21.66 -1.74 -29.46
CA GLU A 238 21.12 -2.32 -30.69
C GLU A 238 22.19 -2.39 -31.79
N ALA A 239 22.04 -3.28 -32.77
CA ALA A 239 23.04 -3.43 -33.83
C ALA A 239 23.33 -2.10 -34.57
N ALA A 240 22.28 -1.32 -34.86
CA ALA A 240 22.39 -0.02 -35.52
C ALA A 240 22.98 1.10 -34.64
N GLU A 241 22.99 0.89 -33.32
CA GLU A 241 23.52 1.82 -32.32
C GLU A 241 25.01 1.56 -32.05
N GLY A 242 25.41 0.28 -32.01
CA GLY A 242 26.78 -0.14 -31.75
C GLY A 242 27.67 -0.34 -32.98
N GLU A 243 27.17 -0.08 -34.20
CA GLU A 243 27.84 -0.41 -35.47
C GLU A 243 29.27 0.14 -35.56
N GLU A 244 29.47 1.42 -35.27
CA GLU A 244 30.79 2.07 -35.30
C GLU A 244 31.74 1.49 -34.25
N ALA A 245 31.23 1.19 -33.04
CA ALA A 245 32.03 0.62 -31.97
C ALA A 245 32.53 -0.79 -32.31
N LEU A 246 31.76 -1.55 -33.09
CA LEU A 246 32.07 -2.93 -33.48
C LEU A 246 32.99 -3.03 -34.71
N ASP A 247 33.29 -1.92 -35.38
CA ASP A 247 34.15 -1.90 -36.56
C ASP A 247 35.63 -2.18 -36.21
N GLY A 248 36.35 -2.87 -37.10
CA GLY A 248 37.81 -3.04 -37.01
C GLY A 248 38.35 -4.01 -35.95
N ASP A 249 37.55 -4.97 -35.45
CA ASP A 249 37.92 -5.96 -34.41
C ASP A 249 38.51 -5.34 -33.12
N PRO A 250 37.69 -4.60 -32.37
CA PRO A 250 38.10 -3.86 -31.17
C PRO A 250 38.51 -4.80 -30.02
N VAL A 251 39.28 -4.27 -29.07
CA VAL A 251 39.69 -5.03 -27.87
C VAL A 251 38.54 -5.08 -26.85
N CYS A 252 38.24 -6.28 -26.36
CA CYS A 252 37.25 -6.50 -25.31
C CYS A 252 37.68 -5.83 -24.00
N GLY A 253 36.83 -4.94 -23.47
CA GLY A 253 37.09 -4.18 -22.24
C GLY A 253 37.22 -5.03 -20.97
N VAL A 254 36.77 -6.29 -20.99
CA VAL A 254 36.87 -7.23 -19.87
C VAL A 254 38.02 -8.23 -20.05
N ALA A 255 38.22 -8.73 -21.27
CA ALA A 255 39.17 -9.81 -21.54
C ALA A 255 40.56 -9.31 -21.97
N GLY A 256 40.67 -8.09 -22.52
CA GLY A 256 41.93 -7.52 -23.00
C GLY A 256 42.45 -8.11 -24.33
N TRP A 257 41.63 -8.90 -25.04
CA TRP A 257 41.91 -9.50 -26.35
C TRP A 257 40.93 -9.01 -27.41
N SER A 258 41.15 -9.34 -28.69
CA SER A 258 40.19 -9.13 -29.78
C SER A 258 38.79 -9.59 -29.37
N ALA A 259 37.79 -8.74 -29.61
CA ALA A 259 36.40 -9.04 -29.28
C ALA A 259 35.86 -10.20 -30.11
N ALA A 260 36.32 -10.35 -31.36
CA ALA A 260 35.92 -11.44 -32.26
C ALA A 260 36.53 -12.81 -31.87
N ALA A 261 37.57 -12.86 -31.04
CA ALA A 261 38.34 -14.07 -30.77
C ALA A 261 37.61 -15.16 -29.97
N PHE A 262 36.50 -14.84 -29.26
CA PHE A 262 35.90 -15.75 -28.27
C PHE A 262 34.36 -15.81 -28.25
N GLY A 263 33.65 -15.17 -29.19
CA GLY A 263 32.18 -15.17 -29.21
C GLY A 263 31.59 -14.18 -30.23
N THR A 264 30.29 -13.90 -30.10
CA THR A 264 29.60 -12.83 -30.85
C THR A 264 29.80 -11.51 -30.10
N PRO A 265 30.60 -10.57 -30.62
CA PRO A 265 30.85 -9.29 -29.96
C PRO A 265 29.56 -8.50 -29.72
N VAL A 266 29.51 -7.79 -28.60
CA VAL A 266 28.42 -6.87 -28.27
C VAL A 266 28.99 -5.50 -27.89
N ALA A 267 28.36 -4.44 -28.37
CA ALA A 267 28.59 -3.10 -27.86
C ALA A 267 27.64 -2.85 -26.69
N VAL A 268 28.15 -2.22 -25.64
CA VAL A 268 27.38 -1.88 -24.44
C VAL A 268 27.64 -0.44 -24.05
N SER A 269 26.63 0.21 -23.47
CA SER A 269 26.80 1.46 -22.73
C SER A 269 26.85 1.18 -21.22
N ASP A 270 27.74 1.89 -20.54
CA ASP A 270 27.77 2.06 -19.09
C ASP A 270 27.57 3.53 -18.68
N GLY A 271 26.96 4.33 -19.56
CA GLY A 271 26.62 5.73 -19.35
C GLY A 271 27.73 6.72 -19.70
N ASP A 272 28.93 6.23 -20.05
CA ASP A 272 30.01 7.07 -20.58
C ASP A 272 29.79 7.37 -22.07
N GLU A 273 30.41 8.45 -22.57
CA GLU A 273 30.25 8.94 -23.95
C GLU A 273 30.66 7.94 -25.06
N GLN A 274 31.40 6.88 -24.74
CA GLN A 274 31.98 5.96 -25.72
C GLN A 274 31.63 4.51 -25.37
N PRO A 275 30.90 3.79 -26.27
CA PRO A 275 30.53 2.40 -26.03
C PRO A 275 31.73 1.50 -25.72
N LEU A 276 31.50 0.52 -24.85
CA LEU A 276 32.44 -0.56 -24.57
C LEU A 276 32.12 -1.76 -25.46
N VAL A 277 33.15 -2.41 -26.00
CA VAL A 277 32.98 -3.65 -26.76
C VAL A 277 33.39 -4.83 -25.92
N LEU A 278 32.57 -5.87 -25.93
CA LEU A 278 32.74 -7.09 -25.15
C LEU A 278 32.62 -8.33 -26.04
N CYS A 279 33.37 -9.39 -25.74
CA CYS A 279 33.37 -10.63 -26.54
C CYS A 279 32.01 -11.36 -26.59
N SER A 280 31.11 -11.11 -25.63
CA SER A 280 29.81 -11.78 -25.53
C SER A 280 28.87 -11.08 -24.56
N ALA A 281 27.57 -11.42 -24.65
CA ALA A 281 26.55 -11.01 -23.67
C ALA A 281 26.89 -11.45 -22.23
N THR A 282 27.54 -12.61 -22.04
CA THR A 282 27.99 -13.07 -20.72
C THR A 282 29.03 -12.15 -20.09
N HIS A 283 29.91 -11.53 -20.89
CA HIS A 283 30.82 -10.50 -20.39
C HIS A 283 30.10 -9.20 -20.06
N ALA A 284 29.02 -8.86 -20.77
CA ALA A 284 28.16 -7.74 -20.41
C ALA A 284 27.50 -7.97 -19.05
N GLU A 285 26.97 -9.17 -18.78
CA GLU A 285 26.42 -9.54 -17.46
C GLU A 285 27.48 -9.51 -16.34
N ALA A 286 28.72 -9.92 -16.66
CA ALA A 286 29.83 -9.81 -15.70
C ALA A 286 30.21 -8.36 -15.40
N LEU A 287 30.24 -7.49 -16.41
CA LEU A 287 30.46 -6.06 -16.24
C LEU A 287 29.30 -5.40 -15.46
N ASN A 288 28.06 -5.78 -15.77
CA ASN A 288 26.86 -5.33 -15.09
C ASN A 288 26.94 -5.59 -13.58
N ARG A 289 27.28 -6.82 -13.18
CA ARG A 289 27.46 -7.18 -11.76
C ARG A 289 28.52 -6.32 -11.06
N ARG A 290 29.65 -6.05 -11.72
CA ARG A 290 30.70 -5.17 -11.17
C ARG A 290 30.21 -3.74 -10.98
N TRP A 291 29.42 -3.22 -11.92
CA TRP A 291 28.83 -1.89 -11.78
C TRP A 291 27.78 -1.83 -10.66
N ILE A 292 26.92 -2.84 -10.54
CA ILE A 292 25.96 -2.95 -9.42
C ILE A 292 26.70 -2.94 -8.06
N GLU A 293 27.79 -3.70 -7.96
CA GLU A 293 28.67 -3.69 -6.78
C GLU A 293 29.32 -2.31 -6.55
N SER A 294 29.74 -1.64 -7.62
CA SER A 294 30.32 -0.29 -7.55
C SER A 294 29.31 0.75 -7.09
N GLU A 295 28.11 0.80 -7.67
CA GLU A 295 27.03 1.71 -7.24
C GLU A 295 26.65 1.49 -5.76
N SER A 296 26.77 0.26 -5.29
CA SER A 296 26.60 -0.10 -3.87
C SER A 296 27.79 0.37 -3.00
N ASN A 297 29.00 0.41 -3.55
CA ASN A 297 30.25 0.74 -2.85
C ASN A 297 30.71 2.21 -2.99
N SER A 298 30.15 3.01 -3.91
CA SER A 298 30.56 4.39 -4.21
C SER A 298 30.28 5.42 -3.08
N GLY A 299 30.06 4.97 -1.84
CA GLY A 299 30.18 5.88 -0.71
C GLY A 299 29.58 5.41 0.61
N SER A 300 28.72 4.39 0.66
CA SER A 300 28.02 4.14 1.91
C SER A 300 27.27 2.81 2.06
N THR A 301 27.63 1.62 1.56
CA THR A 301 26.88 0.41 2.00
C THR A 301 27.69 -0.88 2.17
N SER A 302 27.30 -1.71 3.12
CA SER A 302 27.78 -3.08 3.33
C SER A 302 26.60 -4.05 3.41
N ILE A 303 26.68 -5.21 2.76
CA ILE A 303 25.70 -6.29 2.94
C ILE A 303 25.94 -6.93 4.30
N SER A 304 24.94 -6.89 5.17
CA SER A 304 24.99 -7.54 6.47
C SER A 304 24.77 -9.05 6.35
N PRO A 305 25.18 -9.84 7.37
CA PRO A 305 25.00 -11.30 7.37
C PRO A 305 23.54 -11.77 7.20
N ASP A 306 22.58 -10.86 7.36
CA ASP A 306 21.14 -11.08 7.22
C ASP A 306 20.58 -10.65 5.84
N GLY A 307 21.46 -10.38 4.87
CA GLY A 307 21.10 -9.96 3.52
C GLY A 307 20.66 -8.50 3.40
N SER A 308 20.66 -7.72 4.49
CA SER A 308 20.33 -6.29 4.43
C SER A 308 21.47 -5.46 3.85
N VAL A 309 21.16 -4.55 2.94
CA VAL A 309 22.11 -3.50 2.51
C VAL A 309 22.09 -2.42 3.58
N ARG A 310 23.16 -2.30 4.37
CA ARG A 310 23.26 -1.29 5.43
C ARG A 310 24.13 -0.13 5.02
N PRO A 311 23.79 1.11 5.39
CA PRO A 311 24.67 2.24 5.16
C PRO A 311 26.05 2.05 5.83
N ALA A 312 27.11 2.66 5.27
CA ALA A 312 28.43 2.62 5.89
C ALA A 312 28.41 3.40 7.21
N SER A 313 29.03 2.83 8.23
CA SER A 313 29.10 3.41 9.58
C SER A 313 29.62 4.86 9.58
N ALA A 314 30.58 5.20 8.71
CA ALA A 314 31.08 6.57 8.60
C ALA A 314 30.01 7.60 8.18
N PHE A 315 28.96 7.18 7.47
CA PHE A 315 27.84 8.04 7.09
C PHE A 315 26.81 8.16 8.22
N THR A 316 26.41 7.05 8.85
CA THR A 316 25.33 7.02 9.85
C THR A 316 25.77 7.22 11.30
N GLU A 317 27.07 7.09 11.60
CA GLU A 317 27.65 7.28 12.93
C GLU A 317 28.64 8.46 12.95
N GLY A 318 29.00 8.92 14.15
CA GLY A 318 29.86 10.06 14.39
C GLY A 318 29.11 11.35 14.72
N ASN A 319 29.85 12.34 15.22
CA ASN A 319 29.30 13.64 15.57
C ASN A 319 29.37 14.59 14.36
N LYS A 320 28.24 14.68 13.65
CA LYS A 320 28.04 15.36 12.38
C LYS A 320 27.97 16.88 12.53
N ARG A 321 28.21 17.58 11.43
CA ARG A 321 28.12 19.03 11.27
C ARG A 321 26.88 19.36 10.45
N LEU A 322 26.02 20.21 11.00
CA LEU A 322 24.77 20.63 10.37
C LEU A 322 24.79 22.13 10.09
N ILE A 323 24.30 22.55 8.93
CA ILE A 323 23.98 23.95 8.67
C ILE A 323 22.48 24.13 8.43
N LEU A 324 21.86 25.05 9.16
CA LEU A 324 20.51 25.53 8.85
C LEU A 324 20.63 26.79 7.97
N ILE A 325 20.22 26.67 6.72
CA ILE A 325 20.24 27.77 5.74
C ILE A 325 18.88 28.47 5.80
N ARG A 326 18.83 29.65 6.43
CA ARG A 326 17.60 30.46 6.55
C ARG A 326 17.46 31.35 5.34
N VAL A 327 16.34 31.24 4.64
CA VAL A 327 16.06 32.07 3.46
C VAL A 327 14.73 32.80 3.56
N ASP A 328 14.64 33.94 2.87
CA ASP A 328 13.40 34.65 2.58
C ASP A 328 13.34 35.00 1.08
N PHE A 329 12.19 35.50 0.62
CA PHE A 329 11.90 35.67 -0.80
C PHE A 329 11.75 37.15 -1.17
N SER A 330 11.81 37.46 -2.47
CA SER A 330 11.66 38.83 -2.96
C SER A 330 10.28 39.43 -2.67
N ASP A 331 9.25 38.60 -2.62
CA ASP A 331 7.85 38.92 -2.30
C ASP A 331 7.45 38.59 -0.85
N LYS A 332 8.19 37.73 -0.16
CA LYS A 332 7.90 37.29 1.22
C LYS A 332 9.12 37.44 2.12
N VAL A 333 9.29 38.67 2.62
CA VAL A 333 10.44 39.12 3.41
C VAL A 333 10.35 38.71 4.88
N GLY A 334 11.49 38.37 5.47
CA GLY A 334 11.67 38.16 6.90
C GLY A 334 12.09 36.75 7.26
N ALA A 335 12.82 36.62 8.37
CA ALA A 335 13.37 35.36 8.82
C ALA A 335 12.27 34.30 9.05
N PRO A 336 12.51 33.03 8.67
CA PRO A 336 11.63 31.92 9.06
C PRO A 336 11.61 31.74 10.59
N PHE A 337 12.76 31.97 11.25
CA PHE A 337 12.89 31.98 12.71
C PHE A 337 14.16 32.73 13.16
N ASP A 338 14.20 33.13 14.43
CA ASP A 338 15.33 33.86 15.03
C ASP A 338 16.54 32.96 15.40
N ASP A 339 17.65 33.58 15.79
CA ASP A 339 18.90 32.86 16.10
C ASP A 339 18.78 31.93 17.30
N VAL A 340 17.96 32.32 18.29
CA VAL A 340 17.74 31.54 19.51
C VAL A 340 17.01 30.25 19.16
N ARG A 341 15.92 30.35 18.38
CA ARG A 341 15.17 29.21 17.89
C ARG A 341 16.04 28.30 17.02
N GLY A 342 16.84 28.87 16.11
CA GLY A 342 17.77 28.09 15.28
C GLY A 342 18.80 27.31 16.10
N THR A 343 19.39 27.94 17.12
CA THR A 343 20.35 27.29 18.02
C THR A 343 19.69 26.17 18.83
N ASN A 344 18.46 26.40 19.32
CA ASN A 344 17.70 25.39 20.05
C ASN A 344 17.30 24.21 19.16
N LEU A 345 16.95 24.45 17.89
CA LEU A 345 16.67 23.39 16.92
C LEU A 345 17.89 22.49 16.72
N VAL A 346 19.07 23.04 16.43
CA VAL A 346 20.31 22.26 16.27
C VAL A 346 20.62 21.44 17.52
N LYS A 347 20.40 22.02 18.71
CA LYS A 347 20.58 21.32 19.99
C LYS A 347 19.59 20.16 20.14
N ALA A 348 18.30 20.39 19.86
CA ALA A 348 17.24 19.38 19.97
C ALA A 348 17.46 18.22 18.99
N ILE A 349 17.81 18.52 17.74
CA ILE A 349 18.21 17.53 16.72
C ILE A 349 19.40 16.72 17.24
N GLY A 350 20.47 17.39 17.70
CA GLY A 350 21.64 16.72 18.22
C GLY A 350 21.32 15.79 19.41
N GLN A 351 20.41 16.20 20.30
CA GLN A 351 19.96 15.38 21.41
C GLN A 351 19.19 14.16 20.91
N PHE A 352 18.17 14.34 20.08
CA PHE A 352 17.36 13.25 19.53
C PHE A 352 18.21 12.15 18.87
N TYR A 353 19.18 12.52 18.03
CA TYR A 353 20.06 11.56 17.38
C TYR A 353 21.00 10.85 18.36
N ARG A 354 21.54 11.55 19.38
CA ARG A 354 22.36 10.92 20.43
C ARG A 354 21.56 9.92 21.25
N GLU A 355 20.31 10.24 21.59
CA GLU A 355 19.44 9.36 22.37
C GLU A 355 19.03 8.12 21.57
N ASN A 356 18.65 8.30 20.31
CA ASN A 356 18.27 7.19 19.45
C ASN A 356 19.42 6.23 19.14
N SER A 357 20.63 6.76 18.99
CA SER A 357 21.82 6.03 18.58
C SER A 357 22.70 5.53 19.73
N TYR A 358 22.28 5.77 20.98
CA TYR A 358 23.08 5.46 22.17
C TYR A 358 24.47 6.13 22.14
N GLY A 359 24.51 7.37 21.67
CA GLY A 359 25.72 8.19 21.54
C GLY A 359 26.58 7.90 20.31
N ARG A 360 26.20 6.96 19.44
CA ARG A 360 26.96 6.63 18.21
C ARG A 360 26.85 7.73 17.15
N ALA A 361 25.75 8.45 17.10
CA ALA A 361 25.48 9.52 16.15
C ALA A 361 24.99 10.77 16.88
N GLY A 362 25.24 11.94 16.30
CA GLY A 362 24.76 13.20 16.84
C GLY A 362 25.18 14.37 15.97
N PHE A 363 24.78 15.57 16.39
CA PHE A 363 25.18 16.82 15.73
C PHE A 363 25.92 17.72 16.71
N ARG A 364 26.95 18.39 16.19
CA ARG A 364 27.74 19.42 16.90
C ARG A 364 26.87 20.64 17.18
N ALA A 365 27.20 21.36 18.25
CA ALA A 365 26.53 22.61 18.59
C ALA A 365 26.84 23.71 17.56
N VAL A 366 25.97 24.72 17.50
CA VAL A 366 26.23 25.95 16.73
C VAL A 366 27.49 26.61 17.26
N GLY A 367 28.46 26.90 16.38
CA GLY A 367 29.77 27.44 16.75
C GLY A 367 30.85 26.39 17.05
N GLU A 368 30.49 25.11 17.13
CA GLU A 368 31.41 23.98 17.36
C GLU A 368 31.52 23.04 16.15
N GLY A 369 31.19 23.56 14.96
CA GLY A 369 31.19 22.84 13.69
C GLY A 369 29.83 22.85 12.97
N SER A 370 28.73 23.06 13.70
CA SER A 370 27.42 23.37 13.09
C SER A 370 27.19 24.87 13.02
N ALA A 371 26.26 25.31 12.16
CA ALA A 371 25.98 26.72 11.95
C ALA A 371 24.50 27.00 11.64
N ILE A 372 24.09 28.25 11.83
CA ILE A 372 22.89 28.83 11.27
C ILE A 372 23.30 30.05 10.45
N THR A 373 22.80 30.20 9.22
CA THR A 373 23.09 31.39 8.39
C THR A 373 22.32 32.59 8.90
N PRO A 374 22.69 33.85 8.66
CA PRO A 374 21.71 34.95 8.69
C PRO A 374 20.54 34.65 7.71
N THR A 375 19.48 35.44 7.72
CA THR A 375 18.43 35.30 6.69
C THR A 375 18.98 35.77 5.35
N LEU A 376 18.98 34.87 4.37
CA LEU A 376 19.51 35.09 3.03
C LEU A 376 18.36 35.33 2.05
N ARG A 377 18.39 36.48 1.36
CA ARG A 377 17.38 36.82 0.36
C ARG A 377 17.61 36.08 -0.95
N LEU A 378 16.59 35.34 -1.39
CA LEU A 378 16.54 34.78 -2.74
C LEU A 378 15.92 35.78 -3.73
N SER A 379 16.31 35.66 -5.00
CA SER A 379 15.88 36.58 -6.07
C SER A 379 14.48 36.30 -6.59
N MET A 380 14.08 35.02 -6.65
CA MET A 380 12.76 34.61 -7.12
C MET A 380 11.69 34.79 -6.03
N THR A 381 10.46 34.99 -6.50
CA THR A 381 9.25 35.04 -5.67
C THR A 381 8.83 33.65 -5.21
N THR A 382 7.99 33.56 -4.18
CA THR A 382 7.41 32.30 -3.73
C THR A 382 6.65 31.59 -4.85
N THR A 383 5.82 32.28 -5.63
CA THR A 383 5.10 31.70 -6.78
C THR A 383 6.03 31.12 -7.85
N GLN A 384 7.16 31.78 -8.11
CA GLN A 384 8.13 31.28 -9.10
C GLN A 384 8.82 30.00 -8.63
N TYR A 385 9.15 29.88 -7.34
CA TYR A 385 9.68 28.63 -6.78
C TYR A 385 8.63 27.52 -6.76
N GLY A 386 7.38 27.86 -6.46
CA GLY A 386 6.24 26.95 -6.49
C GLY A 386 5.93 26.33 -7.85
N ALA A 387 6.39 26.96 -8.93
CA ALA A 387 6.17 26.51 -10.31
C ALA A 387 7.29 25.63 -10.86
N VAL A 388 8.35 25.37 -10.08
CA VAL A 388 9.51 24.57 -10.49
C VAL A 388 9.89 23.56 -9.40
N ASP A 389 10.76 22.60 -9.75
CA ASP A 389 11.23 21.59 -8.80
C ASP A 389 11.94 22.21 -7.57
N ALA A 390 11.73 21.62 -6.40
CA ALA A 390 12.26 22.10 -5.12
C ALA A 390 13.79 22.13 -5.05
N SER A 391 14.48 21.35 -5.89
CA SER A 391 15.94 21.43 -6.07
C SER A 391 16.40 22.85 -6.41
N ARG A 392 15.62 23.60 -7.20
CA ARG A 392 15.97 24.96 -7.59
C ARG A 392 16.07 25.90 -6.40
N LEU A 393 15.11 25.83 -5.46
CA LEU A 393 15.15 26.63 -4.23
C LEU A 393 16.42 26.33 -3.43
N ARG A 394 16.77 25.05 -3.29
CA ARG A 394 17.98 24.67 -2.56
C ARG A 394 19.24 25.16 -3.24
N ASP A 395 19.35 25.04 -4.54
CA ASP A 395 20.56 25.45 -5.26
C ASP A 395 20.79 26.95 -5.12
N ASP A 396 19.73 27.75 -5.22
CA ASP A 396 19.78 29.20 -4.96
C ASP A 396 20.11 29.50 -3.49
N ALA A 397 19.53 28.78 -2.53
CA ALA A 397 19.84 28.92 -1.10
C ALA A 397 21.30 28.59 -0.77
N ARG A 398 21.83 27.52 -1.36
CA ARG A 398 23.24 27.12 -1.23
C ARG A 398 24.16 28.14 -1.90
N ALA A 399 23.79 28.68 -3.05
CA ALA A 399 24.54 29.75 -3.72
C ALA A 399 24.57 31.03 -2.86
N ALA A 400 23.44 31.43 -2.28
CA ALA A 400 23.36 32.56 -1.37
C ALA A 400 24.21 32.35 -0.09
N ALA A 401 24.21 31.13 0.46
CA ALA A 401 25.04 30.80 1.62
C ALA A 401 26.55 30.90 1.30
N ARG A 402 26.97 30.40 0.12
CA ARG A 402 28.35 30.55 -0.35
C ARG A 402 28.72 32.02 -0.55
N ALA A 403 27.83 32.81 -1.14
CA ALA A 403 28.02 34.26 -1.30
C ALA A 403 28.15 35.00 0.05
N ALA A 404 27.45 34.51 1.09
CA ALA A 404 27.57 34.99 2.46
C ALA A 404 28.82 34.46 3.21
N GLY A 405 29.70 33.70 2.54
CA GLY A 405 30.97 33.25 3.10
C GLY A 405 30.95 31.86 3.74
N TYR A 406 29.87 31.10 3.62
CA TYR A 406 29.79 29.74 4.16
C TYR A 406 30.41 28.72 3.19
N ASN A 407 31.40 27.96 3.66
CA ASN A 407 31.91 26.80 2.93
C ASN A 407 31.02 25.58 3.21
N LEU A 408 30.11 25.25 2.30
CA LEU A 408 29.17 24.14 2.49
C LEU A 408 29.85 22.76 2.59
N ASN A 409 31.05 22.58 2.05
CA ASN A 409 31.82 21.34 2.20
C ASN A 409 32.33 21.13 3.66
N ALA A 410 32.21 22.15 4.52
CA ALA A 410 32.52 22.05 5.94
C ALA A 410 31.36 21.47 6.77
N TYR A 411 30.22 21.14 6.16
CA TYR A 411 29.08 20.53 6.84
C TYR A 411 28.77 19.18 6.21
N ASP A 412 28.25 18.25 7.02
CA ASP A 412 27.89 16.92 6.56
C ASP A 412 26.43 16.87 6.09
N PHE A 413 25.58 17.74 6.67
CA PHE A 413 24.16 17.90 6.33
C PHE A 413 23.77 19.37 6.25
N ASP A 414 22.82 19.69 5.39
CA ASP A 414 22.20 21.01 5.26
C ASP A 414 20.67 20.92 5.18
N VAL A 415 20.01 21.88 5.84
CA VAL A 415 18.55 22.01 5.81
C VAL A 415 18.20 23.44 5.41
N VAL A 416 17.43 23.59 4.33
CA VAL A 416 16.92 24.89 3.89
C VAL A 416 15.62 25.19 4.62
N CYS A 417 15.59 26.33 5.32
CA CYS A 417 14.50 26.74 6.19
C CYS A 417 13.84 28.00 5.61
N PHE A 418 12.53 27.97 5.40
CA PHE A 418 11.80 29.06 4.76
C PHE A 418 10.31 29.08 5.16
N ARG A 419 9.61 30.14 4.74
CA ARG A 419 8.15 30.28 4.94
C ARG A 419 7.37 29.75 3.76
N SER A 420 6.08 29.49 3.94
CA SER A 420 5.19 28.89 2.94
C SER A 420 5.39 29.41 1.51
N VAL A 421 5.59 28.46 0.60
CA VAL A 421 5.70 28.59 -0.85
C VAL A 421 4.46 27.94 -1.48
N PRO A 422 3.67 28.67 -2.29
CA PRO A 422 2.54 28.06 -3.01
C PRO A 422 2.99 26.85 -3.84
N GLY A 423 2.25 25.75 -3.82
CA GLY A 423 2.62 24.51 -4.52
C GLY A 423 3.51 23.55 -3.72
N TYR A 424 4.13 24.00 -2.62
CA TYR A 424 4.81 23.10 -1.68
C TYR A 424 3.84 22.72 -0.56
N ASN A 425 3.10 21.64 -0.79
CA ASN A 425 2.06 21.12 0.10
C ASN A 425 2.62 20.24 1.24
N TRP A 426 3.94 20.31 1.48
CA TRP A 426 4.65 19.54 2.49
C TRP A 426 5.27 20.45 3.55
N ALA A 427 5.33 19.95 4.79
CA ALA A 427 6.01 20.58 5.91
C ALA A 427 7.53 20.34 5.86
N GLY A 428 7.92 19.16 5.35
CA GLY A 428 9.29 18.74 5.20
C GLY A 428 9.50 17.92 3.94
N LEU A 429 10.69 18.04 3.36
CA LEU A 429 11.13 17.26 2.22
C LEU A 429 12.59 16.90 2.44
N GLY A 430 12.98 15.66 2.17
CA GLY A 430 14.34 15.18 2.37
C GLY A 430 14.76 14.21 1.29
N TYR A 431 16.03 14.30 0.86
CA TYR A 431 16.62 13.20 0.10
C TYR A 431 16.72 11.95 0.97
N VAL A 432 16.39 10.80 0.39
CA VAL A 432 16.60 9.50 1.02
C VAL A 432 18.02 9.04 0.75
N GLY A 433 18.80 8.79 1.82
CA GLY A 433 20.16 8.27 1.79
C GLY A 433 21.22 9.23 1.26
N SER A 434 20.92 10.53 1.21
CA SER A 434 21.84 11.60 0.81
C SER A 434 21.56 12.89 1.59
N PRO A 435 22.57 13.73 1.88
CA PRO A 435 22.34 15.01 2.54
C PRO A 435 21.54 16.01 1.70
N GLY A 436 20.61 16.70 2.37
CA GLY A 436 19.81 17.79 1.82
C GLY A 436 18.35 17.64 2.21
N ALA A 437 17.82 18.65 2.89
CA ALA A 437 16.42 18.71 3.28
C ALA A 437 15.87 20.14 3.23
N TRP A 438 14.55 20.24 3.23
CA TRP A 438 13.78 21.47 3.23
C TRP A 438 12.77 21.39 4.36
N VAL A 439 12.61 22.49 5.09
CA VAL A 439 11.58 22.61 6.13
C VAL A 439 10.87 23.95 5.98
N GLN A 440 9.56 23.88 5.87
CA GLN A 440 8.69 25.02 5.63
C GLN A 440 7.74 25.21 6.81
N ASP A 441 7.78 26.38 7.45
CA ASP A 441 6.90 26.78 8.57
C ASP A 441 6.82 25.81 9.78
N ALA A 442 7.59 24.71 9.80
CA ALA A 442 7.56 23.66 10.81
C ALA A 442 8.76 23.72 11.78
N PHE A 443 8.88 24.82 12.53
CA PHE A 443 10.03 25.14 13.40
C PHE A 443 9.77 24.90 14.90
N SER A 444 9.19 23.76 15.23
CA SER A 444 8.86 23.37 16.61
C SER A 444 10.10 23.15 17.48
N GLU A 445 10.00 23.40 18.79
CA GLU A 445 11.11 23.22 19.73
C GLU A 445 11.59 21.76 19.88
N ASN A 446 10.70 20.79 19.62
CA ASN A 446 11.04 19.37 19.64
C ASN A 446 11.70 18.87 18.34
N ALA A 447 11.86 19.75 17.34
CA ALA A 447 12.51 19.46 16.06
C ALA A 447 11.97 18.23 15.32
N GLY A 448 10.68 17.92 15.46
CA GLY A 448 10.07 16.68 14.91
C GLY A 448 10.25 16.53 13.40
N VAL A 449 9.84 17.55 12.63
CA VAL A 449 10.01 17.56 11.17
C VAL A 449 11.49 17.49 10.77
N PHE A 450 12.37 18.25 11.45
CA PHE A 450 13.81 18.17 11.17
C PHE A 450 14.38 16.77 11.39
N CYS A 451 13.97 16.09 12.46
CA CYS A 451 14.44 14.74 12.77
C CYS A 451 13.86 13.69 11.80
N HIS A 452 12.66 13.94 11.27
CA HIS A 452 12.06 13.15 10.19
C HIS A 452 12.85 13.29 8.89
N GLU A 453 13.05 14.52 8.41
CA GLU A 453 13.75 14.78 7.13
C GLU A 453 15.22 14.38 7.18
N LEU A 454 15.90 14.62 8.30
CA LEU A 454 17.26 14.11 8.48
C LEU A 454 17.27 12.58 8.55
N GLY A 455 16.19 11.95 9.05
CA GLY A 455 16.00 10.50 9.01
C GLY A 455 16.04 9.95 7.57
N HIS A 456 15.37 10.64 6.64
CA HIS A 456 15.52 10.36 5.21
C HIS A 456 16.95 10.52 4.75
N ASN A 457 17.64 11.61 5.10
CA ASN A 457 19.04 11.79 4.69
C ASN A 457 19.96 10.65 5.15
N PHE A 458 19.67 10.02 6.29
CA PHE A 458 20.36 8.81 6.78
C PHE A 458 19.96 7.50 6.06
N GLY A 459 18.91 7.52 5.24
CA GLY A 459 18.43 6.40 4.42
C GLY A 459 17.16 5.72 4.94
N LEU A 460 16.47 6.31 5.91
CA LEU A 460 15.21 5.75 6.42
C LEU A 460 14.05 6.03 5.46
N ASN A 461 13.21 5.02 5.27
CA ASN A 461 11.87 5.18 4.70
C ASN A 461 10.86 5.47 5.82
N HIS A 462 9.62 5.79 5.45
CA HIS A 462 8.55 5.97 6.41
C HIS A 462 8.27 4.71 7.23
N ALA A 463 7.64 4.92 8.39
CA ALA A 463 7.14 3.87 9.25
C ALA A 463 5.60 3.85 9.20
N ASN A 464 5.07 2.77 8.67
CA ASN A 464 3.68 2.60 8.30
C ASN A 464 2.94 1.66 9.26
N PHE A 465 1.63 1.62 9.14
CA PHE A 465 0.77 0.67 9.84
C PHE A 465 0.16 -0.32 8.84
N TRP A 466 0.14 -1.60 9.20
CA TRP A 466 -0.56 -2.63 8.41
C TRP A 466 -2.00 -2.76 8.90
N ASP A 467 -2.93 -2.09 8.22
CA ASP A 467 -4.35 -2.15 8.56
C ASP A 467 -5.01 -3.34 7.86
N THR A 468 -5.49 -4.31 8.64
CA THR A 468 -6.13 -5.51 8.11
C THR A 468 -7.66 -5.43 8.10
N ALA A 469 -8.24 -4.27 8.44
CA ALA A 469 -9.68 -4.14 8.70
C ALA A 469 -10.20 -5.20 9.69
N GLY A 470 -9.34 -5.56 10.65
CA GLY A 470 -9.62 -6.55 11.68
C GLY A 470 -9.48 -8.01 11.25
N GLU A 471 -8.93 -8.29 10.07
CA GLU A 471 -8.46 -9.62 9.68
C GLU A 471 -7.08 -9.94 10.29
N SER A 472 -6.52 -11.10 9.97
CA SER A 472 -5.21 -11.53 10.47
C SER A 472 -4.06 -10.65 10.00
N VAL A 473 -3.25 -10.18 10.95
CA VAL A 473 -2.00 -9.42 10.69
C VAL A 473 -0.91 -10.20 9.96
N ILE A 474 -1.02 -11.53 9.89
CA ILE A 474 -0.11 -12.38 9.12
C ILE A 474 -0.51 -12.45 7.65
N GLY A 475 -1.81 -12.27 7.37
CA GLY A 475 -2.40 -12.47 6.06
C GLY A 475 -1.94 -11.46 5.01
N ASN A 476 -2.36 -11.72 3.77
CA ASN A 476 -2.10 -10.84 2.62
C ASN A 476 -3.23 -9.82 2.41
N LYS A 477 -4.24 -9.82 3.28
CA LYS A 477 -5.36 -8.87 3.24
C LYS A 477 -5.09 -7.76 4.24
N GLY A 478 -4.72 -6.60 3.72
CA GLY A 478 -4.50 -5.39 4.48
C GLY A 478 -3.89 -4.32 3.60
N ASP A 479 -3.98 -3.08 4.08
CA ASP A 479 -3.50 -1.89 3.41
C ASP A 479 -2.31 -1.31 4.18
N ASP A 480 -1.30 -0.86 3.43
CA ASP A 480 -0.17 -0.12 3.97
C ASP A 480 -0.63 1.32 4.24
N VAL A 481 -0.92 1.64 5.51
CA VAL A 481 -1.26 3.00 5.93
C VAL A 481 0.03 3.79 6.10
N GLU A 482 0.30 4.67 5.13
CA GLU A 482 1.43 5.60 5.14
C GLU A 482 1.42 6.44 6.42
N TYR A 483 2.60 6.66 7.02
CA TYR A 483 2.71 7.38 8.30
C TYR A 483 1.91 6.75 9.45
N GLY A 484 1.55 5.48 9.28
CA GLY A 484 0.67 4.79 10.20
C GLY A 484 1.31 4.48 11.56
N ASP A 485 2.65 4.37 11.67
CA ASP A 485 3.30 4.02 12.95
C ASP A 485 3.35 5.21 13.92
N SER A 486 2.36 5.29 14.82
CA SER A 486 2.25 6.37 15.81
C SER A 486 3.36 6.42 16.86
N PHE A 487 4.21 5.38 16.92
CA PHE A 487 5.28 5.23 17.89
C PHE A 487 6.66 5.59 17.33
N ASP A 488 6.76 5.94 16.05
CA ASP A 488 8.00 6.23 15.34
C ASP A 488 8.04 7.67 14.78
N THR A 489 9.21 8.31 14.80
CA THR A 489 9.42 9.61 14.15
C THR A 489 9.18 9.52 12.64
N MET A 490 9.52 8.40 11.99
CA MET A 490 9.26 8.18 10.56
C MET A 490 7.78 7.87 10.25
N GLY A 491 6.93 7.74 11.29
CA GLY A 491 5.49 7.53 11.13
C GLY A 491 4.66 8.75 11.51
N ASN A 492 4.98 9.46 12.60
CA ASN A 492 4.17 10.61 13.07
C ASN A 492 4.99 11.91 13.20
N ALA A 493 6.11 12.01 12.46
CA ALA A 493 7.00 13.17 12.34
C ALA A 493 7.23 14.00 13.62
N SER A 494 7.44 13.32 14.75
CA SER A 494 7.56 13.94 16.06
C SER A 494 8.85 13.52 16.74
N GLY A 495 9.60 14.49 17.28
CA GLY A 495 10.76 14.23 18.14
C GLY A 495 10.35 13.80 19.55
N GLY A 496 11.35 13.63 20.43
CA GLY A 496 11.16 13.19 21.82
C GLY A 496 10.89 11.69 21.92
N ARG A 497 9.82 11.29 22.63
CA ARG A 497 9.55 9.87 22.97
C ARG A 497 9.36 8.91 21.79
N ARG A 498 9.08 9.44 20.60
CA ARG A 498 8.86 8.65 19.37
C ARG A 498 10.19 8.32 18.70
N HIS A 499 11.06 7.61 19.41
CA HIS A 499 12.32 7.09 18.84
C HIS A 499 12.06 6.26 17.57
N PHE A 500 13.05 6.22 16.67
CA PHE A 500 13.06 5.27 15.57
C PHE A 500 12.93 3.84 16.11
N ASN A 501 12.16 3.01 15.42
CA ASN A 501 11.95 1.63 15.77
C ASN A 501 13.24 0.81 15.66
N VAL A 502 13.27 -0.36 16.30
CA VAL A 502 14.48 -1.18 16.37
C VAL A 502 14.99 -1.63 15.02
N ARG A 503 14.11 -1.80 14.02
CA ARG A 503 14.52 -2.11 12.64
C ARG A 503 15.28 -0.95 12.03
N ASN A 504 14.76 0.28 12.13
CA ASN A 504 15.43 1.47 11.61
C ASN A 504 16.77 1.72 12.32
N LYS A 505 16.83 1.58 13.65
CA LYS A 505 18.08 1.66 14.41
C LYS A 505 19.10 0.58 13.98
N ALA A 506 18.66 -0.65 13.70
CA ALA A 506 19.55 -1.71 13.22
C ALA A 506 20.07 -1.44 11.80
N TYR A 507 19.22 -0.92 10.91
CA TYR A 507 19.60 -0.51 9.56
C TYR A 507 20.68 0.57 9.58
N LEU A 508 20.53 1.59 10.42
CA LEU A 508 21.52 2.66 10.60
C LEU A 508 22.81 2.23 11.32
N ASN A 509 22.93 0.93 11.67
CA ASN A 509 24.04 0.38 12.44
C ASN A 509 24.16 0.95 13.88
N TRP A 510 23.05 1.46 14.43
CA TRP A 510 22.99 1.95 15.81
C TRP A 510 22.67 0.84 16.82
N LEU A 511 22.09 -0.26 16.33
CA LEU A 511 21.99 -1.55 17.03
C LEU A 511 22.70 -2.62 16.19
N ARG A 512 23.74 -3.26 16.75
CA ARG A 512 24.61 -4.18 16.01
C ARG A 512 25.03 -5.42 16.79
N GLY A 513 25.29 -6.49 16.06
CA GLY A 513 25.74 -7.77 16.60
C GLY A 513 24.71 -8.46 17.50
N SER A 514 25.02 -9.70 17.87
CA SER A 514 24.13 -10.56 18.66
C SER A 514 23.92 -10.07 20.10
N ALA A 515 24.78 -9.18 20.60
CA ALA A 515 24.64 -8.60 21.94
C ALA A 515 23.55 -7.53 22.03
N GLU A 516 23.18 -6.88 20.91
CA GLU A 516 22.18 -5.82 20.86
C GLU A 516 20.92 -6.23 20.07
N VAL A 517 21.10 -7.04 19.02
CA VAL A 517 20.03 -7.58 18.16
C VAL A 517 20.18 -9.10 18.09
N VAL A 518 19.22 -9.83 18.64
CA VAL A 518 19.24 -11.30 18.58
C VAL A 518 18.42 -11.78 17.39
N SER A 519 19.08 -12.46 16.45
CA SER A 519 18.41 -13.23 15.39
C SER A 519 17.95 -14.57 15.94
N LEU A 520 16.64 -14.78 15.98
CA LEU A 520 15.99 -15.96 16.55
C LEU A 520 15.99 -17.12 15.54
N GLY A 521 16.98 -18.01 15.69
CA GLY A 521 17.11 -19.24 14.88
C GLY A 521 16.63 -20.52 15.57
N SER A 522 16.58 -20.54 16.91
CA SER A 522 16.25 -21.70 17.73
C SER A 522 15.25 -21.33 18.81
N SER A 523 14.41 -22.27 19.24
CA SER A 523 13.52 -22.06 20.39
C SER A 523 14.29 -21.69 21.66
N GLY A 524 13.69 -20.87 22.52
CA GLY A 524 14.26 -20.49 23.81
C GLY A 524 13.58 -19.30 24.45
N THR A 525 14.06 -18.93 25.64
CA THR A 525 13.62 -17.72 26.36
C THR A 525 14.68 -16.63 26.22
N TYR A 526 14.25 -15.44 25.83
CA TYR A 526 15.10 -14.29 25.53
C TYR A 526 14.67 -13.10 26.37
N ARG A 527 15.64 -12.41 26.99
CA ARG A 527 15.39 -11.15 27.70
C ARG A 527 15.56 -9.97 26.75
N LEU A 528 14.53 -9.14 26.64
CA LEU A 528 14.48 -7.96 25.78
C LEU A 528 14.40 -6.70 26.65
N PHE A 529 15.34 -5.78 26.47
CA PHE A 529 15.43 -4.51 27.19
C PHE A 529 14.81 -3.37 26.37
N ALA A 530 14.24 -2.37 27.05
CA ALA A 530 13.59 -1.25 26.40
C ALA A 530 14.57 -0.45 25.53
N HIS A 531 14.30 -0.26 24.24
CA HIS A 531 15.26 0.36 23.30
C HIS A 531 15.20 1.90 23.26
N ASP A 532 14.22 2.48 23.94
CA ASP A 532 13.89 3.90 23.87
C ASP A 532 14.45 4.69 25.06
N LEU A 533 15.40 4.15 25.83
CA LEU A 533 16.10 4.86 26.90
C LEU A 533 17.58 5.07 26.56
N THR A 534 18.13 6.20 26.98
CA THR A 534 19.54 6.58 26.72
C THR A 534 20.54 5.70 27.44
N ASN A 535 20.21 5.25 28.65
CA ASN A 535 21.00 4.30 29.44
C ASN A 535 20.79 2.84 29.03
N SER A 536 19.96 2.57 28.01
CA SER A 536 19.61 1.20 27.67
C SER A 536 20.79 0.41 27.09
N ALA A 537 20.96 -0.83 27.53
CA ALA A 537 22.03 -1.72 27.12
C ALA A 537 21.53 -3.18 27.04
N GLY A 538 22.32 -4.03 26.37
CA GLY A 538 21.96 -5.43 26.12
C GLY A 538 21.05 -5.62 24.90
N VAL A 539 20.33 -6.74 24.89
CA VAL A 539 19.44 -7.15 23.80
C VAL A 539 18.23 -6.21 23.76
N ARG A 540 18.16 -5.36 22.75
CA ARG A 540 17.10 -4.34 22.58
C ARG A 540 16.17 -4.62 21.40
N ALA A 541 16.49 -5.64 20.61
CA ALA A 541 15.69 -6.09 19.50
C ALA A 541 15.77 -7.61 19.36
N LEU A 542 14.62 -8.25 19.13
CA LEU A 542 14.57 -9.61 18.61
C LEU A 542 14.16 -9.56 17.14
N LYS A 543 14.84 -10.32 16.31
CA LYS A 543 14.61 -10.41 14.87
C LYS A 543 14.37 -11.86 14.49
N VAL A 544 13.35 -12.14 13.67
CA VAL A 544 13.12 -13.49 13.11
C VAL A 544 12.78 -13.38 11.63
N ALA A 545 13.39 -14.24 10.82
CA ALA A 545 13.06 -14.31 9.40
C ALA A 545 11.68 -14.96 9.22
N LYS A 546 10.77 -14.23 8.56
CA LYS A 546 9.50 -14.75 8.06
C LYS A 546 9.74 -15.55 6.78
N ASP A 547 10.51 -14.97 5.87
CA ASP A 547 10.91 -15.54 4.58
C ASP A 547 12.29 -15.00 4.17
N SER A 548 12.72 -15.26 2.93
CA SER A 548 14.06 -14.86 2.44
C SER A 548 14.27 -13.34 2.37
N LYS A 549 13.18 -12.55 2.32
CA LYS A 549 13.24 -11.09 2.17
C LYS A 549 12.60 -10.34 3.33
N THR A 550 11.83 -10.99 4.20
CA THR A 550 11.01 -10.34 5.23
C THR A 550 11.33 -10.86 6.63
N ASN A 551 11.39 -9.95 7.60
CA ASN A 551 11.58 -10.28 9.01
C ASN A 551 10.48 -9.67 9.88
N TYR A 552 10.17 -10.37 10.97
CA TYR A 552 9.52 -9.75 12.12
C TYR A 552 10.56 -9.18 13.09
N TRP A 553 10.22 -8.05 13.69
CA TRP A 553 11.01 -7.34 14.68
C TRP A 553 10.17 -7.11 15.92
N PHE A 554 10.76 -7.39 17.08
CA PHE A 554 10.12 -7.22 18.38
C PHE A 554 10.91 -6.25 19.24
N GLU A 555 10.20 -5.34 19.88
CA GLU A 555 10.79 -4.28 20.70
C GLU A 555 9.99 -4.02 21.98
N LEU A 556 10.70 -3.59 23.03
CA LEU A 556 10.09 -3.08 24.27
C LEU A 556 10.27 -1.57 24.32
N ARG A 557 9.22 -0.84 24.71
CA ARG A 557 9.28 0.61 24.95
C ARG A 557 8.92 0.97 26.38
N ALA A 558 9.68 1.91 26.95
CA ALA A 558 9.49 2.43 28.30
C ALA A 558 8.94 3.86 28.31
N GLN A 559 9.12 4.66 27.25
CA GLN A 559 8.64 6.05 27.21
C GLN A 559 7.13 6.20 26.90
N PHE A 560 6.44 5.10 26.58
CA PHE A 560 5.00 5.04 26.38
C PHE A 560 4.27 4.47 27.61
N ALA A 561 4.66 4.93 28.80
CA ALA A 561 4.12 4.45 30.09
C ALA A 561 2.62 4.75 30.26
N ASP A 562 2.11 5.74 29.53
CA ASP A 562 0.70 6.12 29.42
C ASP A 562 -0.11 5.17 28.53
N ASN A 563 0.55 4.48 27.60
CA ASN A 563 -0.08 3.46 26.77
C ASN A 563 -0.07 2.12 27.53
N ARG A 564 -1.26 1.69 27.96
CA ARG A 564 -1.47 0.46 28.74
C ARG A 564 -1.00 -0.82 28.03
N TRP A 565 -1.08 -0.86 26.70
CA TRP A 565 -0.70 -2.01 25.88
C TRP A 565 0.82 -2.11 25.76
N MET A 566 1.48 -1.02 25.35
CA MET A 566 2.95 -0.93 25.30
C MET A 566 3.60 -1.12 26.68
N SER A 567 2.92 -0.70 27.76
CA SER A 567 3.38 -0.90 29.13
C SER A 567 3.19 -2.32 29.66
N ASN A 568 2.49 -3.20 28.94
CA ASN A 568 2.27 -4.59 29.32
C ASN A 568 2.66 -5.57 28.20
N GLY A 569 3.42 -5.13 27.20
CA GLY A 569 3.71 -5.94 26.03
C GLY A 569 4.95 -5.52 25.25
N ILE A 570 5.07 -6.09 24.05
CA ILE A 570 6.12 -5.79 23.08
C ILE A 570 5.50 -5.32 21.76
N GLY A 571 6.11 -4.33 21.12
CA GLY A 571 5.71 -3.92 19.77
C GLY A 571 6.17 -4.94 18.74
N VAL A 572 5.36 -5.16 17.70
CA VAL A 572 5.64 -6.08 16.60
C VAL A 572 5.68 -5.32 15.28
N ARG A 573 6.75 -5.50 14.50
CA ARG A 573 6.89 -4.91 13.16
C ARG A 573 7.26 -5.95 12.12
N ARG A 574 6.80 -5.75 10.89
CA ARG A 574 7.24 -6.46 9.69
C ARG A 574 8.07 -5.53 8.82
N ALA A 575 9.23 -5.97 8.37
CA ALA A 575 10.08 -5.17 7.48
C ALA A 575 10.94 -6.04 6.58
N ARG A 576 11.25 -5.53 5.38
CA ARG A 576 12.14 -6.22 4.44
C ARG A 576 13.60 -6.07 4.85
N SER A 577 14.39 -7.11 4.56
CA SER A 577 15.82 -7.16 4.89
C SER A 577 16.57 -6.05 4.15
N ASP A 578 16.34 -5.89 2.86
CA ASP A 578 17.00 -4.96 1.94
C ASP A 578 16.63 -3.47 2.13
N ASN A 579 15.70 -3.12 3.04
CA ASN A 579 15.16 -1.76 3.19
C ASN A 579 14.35 -1.26 1.98
N SER A 580 13.96 -2.16 1.07
CA SER A 580 13.14 -1.87 -0.12
C SER A 580 11.75 -1.31 0.18
N ARG A 581 11.26 -1.51 1.40
CA ARG A 581 9.93 -1.08 1.83
C ARG A 581 9.96 -0.50 3.23
N GLN A 582 8.95 0.30 3.52
CA GLN A 582 8.62 0.85 4.82
C GLN A 582 8.55 -0.25 5.88
N SER A 583 8.84 0.10 7.14
CA SER A 583 8.54 -0.77 8.26
C SER A 583 7.04 -0.71 8.56
N LEU A 584 6.41 -1.87 8.80
CA LEU A 584 4.99 -1.96 9.11
C LEU A 584 4.78 -2.34 10.57
N LEU A 585 4.14 -1.46 11.34
CA LEU A 585 3.58 -1.78 12.65
C LEU A 585 2.44 -2.79 12.47
N LEU A 586 2.48 -3.88 13.22
CA LEU A 586 1.42 -4.90 13.20
C LEU A 586 0.55 -4.76 14.44
N ASP A 587 -0.77 -4.73 14.23
CA ASP A 587 -1.74 -4.69 15.32
C ASP A 587 -2.14 -6.09 15.80
N THR A 588 -1.58 -6.54 16.92
CA THR A 588 -1.88 -7.87 17.49
C THR A 588 -3.28 -8.00 18.10
N SER A 589 -4.08 -6.94 18.03
CA SER A 589 -5.47 -6.81 18.46
C SER A 589 -6.38 -6.33 17.33
N ALA A 590 -5.98 -6.60 16.07
CA ALA A 590 -6.66 -6.21 14.84
C ALA A 590 -8.18 -6.03 14.96
N GLY A 591 -8.66 -4.86 14.55
CA GLY A 591 -10.08 -4.49 14.54
C GLY A 591 -10.63 -4.09 15.91
N SER A 592 -9.76 -3.76 16.86
CA SER A 592 -10.16 -3.14 18.11
C SER A 592 -10.55 -1.67 17.92
N PRO A 593 -11.32 -1.10 18.87
CA PRO A 593 -11.59 0.33 18.91
C PRO A 593 -10.35 1.21 19.11
N ASP A 594 -9.28 0.66 19.71
CA ASP A 594 -8.05 1.41 19.98
C ASP A 594 -7.17 1.52 18.71
N GLY A 595 -7.48 0.75 17.66
CA GLY A 595 -6.72 0.68 16.40
C GLY A 595 -5.24 0.45 16.64
N LYS A 596 -4.36 1.12 15.88
CA LYS A 596 -2.90 1.01 16.08
C LYS A 596 -2.38 1.26 17.51
N ASN A 597 -3.14 1.93 18.37
CA ASN A 597 -2.69 2.25 19.73
C ASN A 597 -2.63 1.03 20.65
N ASP A 598 -3.30 -0.07 20.34
CA ASP A 598 -3.23 -1.32 21.10
C ASP A 598 -2.36 -2.41 20.47
N SER A 599 -1.61 -2.06 19.41
CA SER A 599 -0.76 -2.97 18.64
C SER A 599 0.21 -3.89 19.40
N ALA A 600 0.52 -3.60 20.66
CA ALA A 600 1.47 -4.36 21.45
C ALA A 600 0.97 -5.78 21.77
N LEU A 601 1.82 -6.78 21.55
CA LEU A 601 1.60 -8.13 22.04
C LEU A 601 1.75 -8.14 23.56
N VAL A 602 0.64 -8.22 24.29
CA VAL A 602 0.62 -8.20 25.76
C VAL A 602 1.07 -9.52 26.37
N ILE A 603 1.61 -9.44 27.59
CA ILE A 603 2.11 -10.59 28.36
C ILE A 603 1.06 -11.71 28.43
N GLY A 604 1.53 -12.93 28.20
CA GLY A 604 0.71 -14.15 28.21
C GLY A 604 0.07 -14.49 26.86
N ARG A 605 0.03 -13.56 25.90
CA ARG A 605 -0.47 -13.81 24.54
C ARG A 605 0.64 -14.25 23.60
N THR A 606 0.28 -15.04 22.59
CA THR A 606 1.21 -15.56 21.60
C THR A 606 0.89 -15.03 20.21
N PHE A 607 1.86 -14.35 19.60
CA PHE A 607 1.85 -14.06 18.17
C PHE A 607 2.34 -15.30 17.41
N SER A 608 1.55 -15.78 16.44
CA SER A 608 1.85 -17.00 15.68
C SER A 608 1.74 -16.76 14.18
N ASP A 609 2.84 -16.97 13.46
CA ASP A 609 2.82 -17.14 12.01
C ASP A 609 3.03 -18.63 11.71
N ARG A 610 1.90 -19.35 11.64
CA ARG A 610 1.87 -20.81 11.50
C ARG A 610 2.45 -21.28 10.16
N VAL A 611 2.37 -20.44 9.12
CA VAL A 611 2.94 -20.74 7.80
C VAL A 611 4.46 -20.73 7.87
N ALA A 612 5.03 -19.71 8.54
CA ALA A 612 6.47 -19.60 8.78
C ALA A 612 6.97 -20.53 9.92
N GLY A 613 6.05 -21.10 10.72
CA GLY A 613 6.38 -21.97 11.85
C GLY A 613 7.10 -21.22 12.96
N LEU A 614 6.55 -20.08 13.38
CA LEU A 614 7.12 -19.23 14.42
C LEU A 614 6.06 -18.76 15.41
N HIS A 615 6.42 -18.77 16.69
CA HIS A 615 5.56 -18.38 17.80
C HIS A 615 6.35 -17.57 18.83
N ILE A 616 5.82 -16.41 19.22
CA ILE A 616 6.46 -15.46 20.15
C ILE A 616 5.48 -15.15 21.28
N THR A 617 5.94 -15.26 22.53
CA THR A 617 5.12 -15.03 23.73
C THR A 617 5.90 -14.22 24.77
N PRO A 618 5.56 -12.95 25.03
CA PRO A 618 6.06 -12.24 26.20
C PRO A 618 5.48 -12.88 27.47
N ILE A 619 6.31 -13.25 28.44
CA ILE A 619 5.89 -14.02 29.61
C ILE A 619 6.05 -13.29 30.94
N SER A 620 6.98 -12.34 31.07
CA SER A 620 7.16 -11.61 32.33
C SER A 620 7.90 -10.30 32.14
N ARG A 621 7.37 -9.22 32.72
CA ARG A 621 8.08 -7.94 32.86
C ARG A 621 8.98 -8.02 34.08
N GLN A 622 10.20 -7.54 33.94
CA GLN A 622 11.22 -7.55 34.99
C GLN A 622 11.43 -6.14 35.56
N ASN A 623 11.62 -6.04 36.87
CA ASN A 623 11.94 -4.78 37.55
C ASN A 623 13.45 -4.46 37.43
N THR A 624 13.96 -4.41 36.20
CA THR A 624 15.35 -4.03 35.89
C THR A 624 15.44 -2.54 35.53
N ASP A 625 16.64 -1.98 35.60
CA ASP A 625 16.98 -0.68 35.02
C ASP A 625 18.09 -0.87 33.95
N PRO A 626 17.81 -0.66 32.66
CA PRO A 626 16.51 -0.29 32.08
C PRO A 626 15.46 -1.41 32.20
N PRO A 627 14.15 -1.11 32.05
CA PRO A 627 13.09 -2.11 32.06
C PRO A 627 13.32 -3.19 31.01
N SER A 628 12.96 -4.44 31.36
CA SER A 628 13.07 -5.59 30.45
C SER A 628 11.86 -6.51 30.54
N ILE A 629 11.74 -7.38 29.53
CA ILE A 629 10.68 -8.38 29.41
C ILE A 629 11.27 -9.69 28.89
N ASP A 630 10.88 -10.80 29.49
CA ASP A 630 11.25 -12.13 29.00
C ASP A 630 10.23 -12.59 27.96
N VAL A 631 10.74 -13.12 26.84
CA VAL A 631 9.99 -13.55 25.67
C VAL A 631 10.37 -14.98 25.34
N VAL A 632 9.39 -15.87 25.24
CA VAL A 632 9.56 -17.23 24.73
C VAL A 632 9.37 -17.22 23.23
N PHE A 633 10.34 -17.78 22.52
CA PHE A 633 10.27 -18.04 21.09
C PHE A 633 10.25 -19.54 20.84
N GLN A 634 9.34 -20.01 19.99
CA GLN A 634 9.30 -21.38 19.50
C GLN A 634 9.41 -21.39 17.98
N ARG A 635 10.34 -22.21 17.46
CA ARG A 635 10.52 -22.46 16.02
C ARG A 635 10.00 -23.86 15.68
N GLY A 636 9.04 -23.93 14.77
CA GLY A 636 8.44 -25.17 14.30
C GLY A 636 6.99 -24.96 13.87
N LYS A 637 6.48 -25.88 13.03
CA LYS A 637 5.06 -25.92 12.66
C LYS A 637 4.20 -26.69 13.66
N PHE A 638 4.84 -27.55 14.46
CA PHE A 638 4.21 -28.38 15.49
C PHE A 638 2.90 -29.05 15.03
N PRO A 639 2.93 -29.89 13.98
CA PRO A 639 1.70 -30.45 13.39
C PRO A 639 0.92 -31.38 14.33
N ASP A 640 1.60 -31.99 15.31
CA ASP A 640 1.02 -32.90 16.31
C ASP A 640 0.64 -32.17 17.62
N ASN A 641 0.76 -30.84 17.67
CA ASN A 641 0.48 -30.04 18.86
C ASN A 641 -1.03 -29.80 19.00
N HIS A 642 -1.53 -29.99 20.21
CA HIS A 642 -2.92 -29.82 20.59
C HIS A 642 -3.06 -28.56 21.44
N ALA A 643 -4.10 -27.76 21.17
CA ALA A 643 -4.37 -26.60 22.00
C ALA A 643 -4.69 -27.01 23.46
N PRO A 644 -4.29 -26.21 24.46
CA PRO A 644 -4.64 -26.48 25.83
C PRO A 644 -6.16 -26.39 26.05
N THR A 645 -6.60 -26.85 27.22
CA THR A 645 -7.97 -26.65 27.74
C THR A 645 -7.92 -25.78 28.98
N VAL A 646 -8.96 -24.97 29.22
CA VAL A 646 -9.02 -24.09 30.40
C VAL A 646 -10.43 -23.98 30.95
N ASN A 647 -10.54 -23.90 32.28
CA ASN A 647 -11.74 -23.42 32.96
C ASN A 647 -11.40 -22.27 33.92
N VAL A 648 -12.07 -21.13 33.76
CA VAL A 648 -11.88 -19.93 34.57
C VAL A 648 -12.97 -19.83 35.63
N THR A 649 -12.56 -19.54 36.86
CA THR A 649 -13.46 -19.35 38.01
C THR A 649 -13.15 -18.05 38.74
N ALA A 650 -14.14 -17.52 39.46
CA ALA A 650 -14.00 -16.35 40.32
C ALA A 650 -14.45 -16.66 41.74
N SER A 651 -13.75 -16.08 42.72
CA SER A 651 -14.14 -16.11 44.14
C SER A 651 -15.53 -15.50 44.40
N ALA A 652 -15.95 -14.54 43.57
CA ALA A 652 -17.30 -13.99 43.54
C ALA A 652 -17.62 -13.40 42.16
N VAL A 653 -18.87 -13.54 41.70
CA VAL A 653 -19.35 -12.97 40.42
C VAL A 653 -20.24 -11.74 40.61
N ALA A 654 -20.50 -11.35 41.85
CA ALA A 654 -21.23 -10.14 42.21
C ALA A 654 -20.57 -9.52 43.46
N VAL A 655 -20.05 -8.29 43.33
CA VAL A 655 -19.32 -7.62 44.40
C VAL A 655 -19.62 -6.11 44.45
N GLY A 656 -19.31 -5.48 45.59
CA GLY A 656 -19.32 -4.03 45.69
C GLY A 656 -18.13 -3.39 44.95
N VAL A 657 -18.23 -2.10 44.65
CA VAL A 657 -17.11 -1.31 44.10
C VAL A 657 -15.89 -1.43 45.03
N ASN A 658 -14.69 -1.55 44.45
CA ASN A 658 -13.40 -1.76 45.11
C ASN A 658 -13.22 -3.07 45.89
N ALA A 659 -14.20 -3.98 45.89
CA ALA A 659 -14.02 -5.29 46.48
C ALA A 659 -13.02 -6.12 45.64
N PRO A 660 -12.05 -6.81 46.27
CA PRO A 660 -11.14 -7.67 45.55
C PRO A 660 -11.85 -8.94 45.08
N VAL A 661 -11.56 -9.36 43.85
CA VAL A 661 -11.98 -10.66 43.30
C VAL A 661 -10.75 -11.41 42.83
N THR A 662 -10.54 -12.61 43.38
CA THR A 662 -9.53 -13.56 42.91
C THR A 662 -10.12 -14.44 41.82
N PHE A 663 -9.35 -14.65 40.74
CA PHE A 663 -9.66 -15.48 39.59
C PHE A 663 -8.66 -16.63 39.49
N SER A 664 -9.13 -17.81 39.09
CA SER A 664 -8.29 -18.99 38.89
C SER A 664 -8.60 -19.65 37.55
N ALA A 665 -7.57 -19.88 36.74
CA ALA A 665 -7.61 -20.62 35.49
C ALA A 665 -7.04 -22.03 35.71
N SER A 666 -7.91 -23.04 35.68
CA SER A 666 -7.50 -24.44 35.71
C SER A 666 -7.26 -24.91 34.28
N ALA A 667 -6.01 -24.89 33.83
CA ALA A 667 -5.63 -25.26 32.47
C ALA A 667 -4.84 -26.57 32.41
N THR A 668 -5.07 -27.34 31.34
CA THR A 668 -4.31 -28.58 31.07
C THR A 668 -3.92 -28.67 29.61
N ASP A 669 -2.74 -29.20 29.36
CA ASP A 669 -2.16 -29.42 28.04
C ASP A 669 -1.88 -30.92 27.87
N SER A 670 -2.38 -31.52 26.77
CA SER A 670 -2.21 -32.96 26.55
C SER A 670 -0.80 -33.35 26.15
N ASP A 671 -0.04 -32.41 25.61
CA ASP A 671 1.32 -32.62 25.13
C ASP A 671 2.36 -32.35 26.25
N GLY A 672 1.91 -31.80 27.38
CA GLY A 672 2.73 -31.50 28.55
C GLY A 672 3.52 -30.20 28.39
N ASP A 673 3.07 -29.32 27.51
CA ASP A 673 3.74 -28.05 27.25
C ASP A 673 3.59 -27.05 28.41
N SER A 674 4.55 -26.12 28.49
CA SER A 674 4.46 -25.00 29.42
C SER A 674 3.40 -24.02 28.94
N LEU A 675 2.58 -23.52 29.86
CA LEU A 675 1.47 -22.64 29.54
C LEU A 675 1.74 -21.18 29.93
N ALA A 676 1.27 -20.26 29.09
CA ALA A 676 1.20 -18.83 29.35
C ALA A 676 -0.26 -18.38 29.50
N TYR A 677 -0.51 -17.41 30.37
CA TYR A 677 -1.84 -16.92 30.76
C TYR A 677 -1.95 -15.42 30.49
N GLY A 678 -2.76 -15.03 29.52
CA GLY A 678 -3.09 -13.64 29.21
C GLY A 678 -4.44 -13.26 29.83
N TRP A 679 -4.41 -12.43 30.88
CA TRP A 679 -5.62 -11.98 31.59
C TRP A 679 -6.04 -10.57 31.18
N GLU A 680 -7.34 -10.40 30.92
CA GLU A 680 -7.98 -9.10 30.70
C GLU A 680 -9.19 -8.95 31.61
N PHE A 681 -9.33 -7.80 32.27
CA PHE A 681 -10.37 -7.59 33.28
C PHE A 681 -11.60 -6.79 32.79
N GLY A 682 -11.71 -6.58 31.48
CA GLY A 682 -12.87 -5.90 30.86
C GLY A 682 -12.91 -4.38 31.04
N ASP A 683 -11.92 -3.78 31.72
CA ASP A 683 -11.74 -2.33 31.90
C ASP A 683 -10.44 -1.82 31.25
N GLY A 684 -9.80 -2.65 30.41
CA GLY A 684 -8.52 -2.37 29.78
C GLY A 684 -7.30 -2.64 30.67
N THR A 685 -7.48 -3.18 31.87
CA THR A 685 -6.35 -3.62 32.71
C THR A 685 -6.01 -5.10 32.48
N PHE A 686 -4.73 -5.44 32.68
CA PHE A 686 -4.18 -6.77 32.46
C PHE A 686 -3.70 -7.42 33.77
N GLY A 687 -3.78 -8.75 33.82
CA GLY A 687 -3.23 -9.54 34.93
C GLY A 687 -1.79 -10.00 34.67
N ALA A 688 -1.15 -10.52 35.71
CA ALA A 688 0.14 -11.21 35.56
C ALA A 688 -0.04 -12.53 34.81
N ASN A 689 1.03 -13.01 34.15
CA ASN A 689 1.10 -14.35 33.57
C ASN A 689 1.16 -15.42 34.68
N ALA A 690 0.00 -15.76 35.22
CA ALA A 690 -0.16 -16.72 36.30
C ALA A 690 -1.54 -17.39 36.23
N PRO A 691 -1.67 -18.64 36.72
CA PRO A 691 -2.96 -19.33 36.78
C PRO A 691 -3.92 -18.72 37.81
N THR A 692 -3.46 -17.82 38.67
CA THR A 692 -4.31 -17.12 39.65
C THR A 692 -3.93 -15.65 39.75
N VAL A 693 -4.92 -14.77 39.63
CA VAL A 693 -4.76 -13.30 39.66
C VAL A 693 -5.85 -12.67 40.51
N THR A 694 -5.67 -11.42 40.95
CA THR A 694 -6.69 -10.66 41.70
C THR A 694 -6.86 -9.28 41.10
N ASN A 695 -8.10 -8.86 40.90
CA ASN A 695 -8.42 -7.51 40.44
C ASN A 695 -9.50 -6.85 41.30
N ARG A 696 -9.69 -5.54 41.14
CA ARG A 696 -10.78 -4.74 41.73
C ARG A 696 -11.20 -3.64 40.74
N TRP A 697 -12.48 -3.29 40.73
CA TRP A 697 -13.01 -2.23 39.87
C TRP A 697 -13.47 -1.04 40.69
N THR A 698 -13.12 0.16 40.22
CA THR A 698 -13.49 1.43 40.85
C THR A 698 -14.84 1.97 40.37
N THR A 699 -15.37 1.42 39.28
CA THR A 699 -16.62 1.85 38.65
C THR A 699 -17.63 0.71 38.66
N SER A 700 -18.91 1.04 38.78
CA SER A 700 -19.98 0.06 38.68
C SER A 700 -20.20 -0.36 37.22
N GLY A 701 -20.38 -1.66 36.99
CA GLY A 701 -20.53 -2.21 35.65
C GLY A 701 -20.54 -3.73 35.64
N ASP A 702 -20.85 -4.30 34.49
CA ASP A 702 -20.62 -5.71 34.19
C ASP A 702 -19.28 -5.81 33.45
N TYR A 703 -18.37 -6.65 33.94
CA TYR A 703 -17.01 -6.81 33.41
C TYR A 703 -16.76 -8.26 32.98
N VAL A 704 -16.35 -8.46 31.73
CA VAL A 704 -15.92 -9.77 31.24
C VAL A 704 -14.45 -9.94 31.57
N VAL A 705 -14.14 -10.84 32.50
CA VAL A 705 -12.78 -11.22 32.84
C VAL A 705 -12.41 -12.44 32.02
N ARG A 706 -11.50 -12.25 31.06
CA ARG A 706 -11.07 -13.30 30.12
C ARG A 706 -9.65 -13.75 30.44
N CYS A 707 -9.42 -15.06 30.38
CA CYS A 707 -8.08 -15.63 30.35
C CYS A 707 -7.88 -16.34 29.01
N VAL A 708 -6.85 -15.95 28.26
CA VAL A 708 -6.35 -16.71 27.10
C VAL A 708 -5.15 -17.52 27.58
N VAL A 709 -5.19 -18.83 27.40
CA VAL A 709 -4.10 -19.75 27.71
C VAL A 709 -3.44 -20.21 26.42
N SER A 710 -2.11 -20.13 26.38
CA SER A 710 -1.30 -20.50 25.22
C SER A 710 -0.26 -21.56 25.60
N ASP A 711 -0.05 -22.53 24.72
CA ASP A 711 1.08 -23.49 24.78
C ASP A 711 2.40 -22.90 24.26
N MET A 712 2.35 -21.66 23.74
CA MET A 712 3.47 -20.95 23.11
C MET A 712 4.02 -21.60 21.82
N ARG A 713 3.38 -22.67 21.33
CA ARG A 713 3.63 -23.39 20.07
C ARG A 713 2.49 -23.20 19.05
N GLY A 714 1.54 -22.33 19.37
CA GLY A 714 0.51 -21.85 18.47
C GLY A 714 -0.89 -22.35 18.79
N GLY A 715 -1.05 -23.28 19.73
CA GLY A 715 -2.33 -23.65 20.29
C GLY A 715 -2.71 -22.69 21.42
N THR A 716 -3.95 -22.24 21.36
CA THR A 716 -4.51 -21.32 22.35
C THR A 716 -5.95 -21.71 22.64
N THR A 717 -6.38 -21.50 23.88
CA THR A 717 -7.79 -21.53 24.28
C THR A 717 -8.08 -20.40 25.25
N SER A 718 -9.33 -20.19 25.58
CA SER A 718 -9.79 -19.08 26.40
C SER A 718 -11.14 -19.40 27.04
N ASP A 719 -11.28 -18.91 28.25
CA ASP A 719 -12.52 -18.94 29.01
C ASP A 719 -12.68 -17.60 29.73
N TYR A 720 -13.90 -17.27 30.14
CA TYR A 720 -14.21 -16.01 30.78
C TYR A 720 -15.26 -16.15 31.88
N VAL A 721 -15.27 -15.17 32.78
CA VAL A 721 -16.31 -15.01 33.79
C VAL A 721 -16.86 -13.59 33.76
N LEU A 722 -18.18 -13.47 33.89
CA LEU A 722 -18.85 -12.18 34.00
C LEU A 722 -18.94 -11.76 35.47
N VAL A 723 -18.31 -10.64 35.82
CA VAL A 723 -18.35 -10.08 37.17
C VAL A 723 -19.21 -8.84 37.19
N ARG A 724 -20.24 -8.83 38.03
CA ARG A 724 -21.07 -7.66 38.30
C ARG A 724 -20.50 -6.87 39.47
N VAL A 725 -20.20 -5.59 39.22
CA VAL A 725 -19.70 -4.66 40.23
C VAL A 725 -20.75 -3.58 40.49
N GLY A 726 -21.24 -3.50 41.73
CA GLY A 726 -22.26 -2.53 42.12
C GLY A 726 -23.60 -2.74 41.40
N VAL A 727 -24.22 -1.64 40.95
CA VAL A 727 -25.48 -1.61 40.21
C VAL A 727 -25.26 -1.01 38.82
N PRO A 728 -25.04 -1.86 37.79
CA PRO A 728 -24.80 -1.39 36.42
C PRO A 728 -25.97 -0.54 35.89
N THR A 729 -25.67 0.58 35.26
CA THR A 729 -26.66 1.44 34.58
C THR A 729 -26.85 1.07 33.10
N THR A 730 -25.89 0.33 32.56
CA THR A 730 -25.84 -0.17 31.18
C THR A 730 -26.51 -1.54 31.05
N VAL A 731 -26.67 -2.00 29.81
CA VAL A 731 -27.19 -3.33 29.48
C VAL A 731 -26.11 -4.16 28.77
N ARG A 732 -26.36 -5.45 28.58
CA ARG A 732 -25.47 -6.37 27.87
C ARG A 732 -26.19 -7.19 26.81
N ILE A 733 -25.43 -7.63 25.82
CA ILE A 733 -25.82 -8.64 24.84
C ILE A 733 -25.02 -9.91 25.11
N ALA A 734 -25.62 -11.08 24.94
CA ALA A 734 -24.95 -12.37 25.05
C ALA A 734 -25.56 -13.37 24.07
N GLY A 735 -24.73 -14.34 23.66
CA GLY A 735 -25.12 -15.33 22.67
C GLY A 735 -24.01 -16.36 22.44
N LYS A 736 -24.17 -17.12 21.37
CA LYS A 736 -23.25 -18.18 20.97
C LYS A 736 -22.92 -18.11 19.49
N VAL A 737 -21.68 -18.44 19.13
CA VAL A 737 -21.27 -18.64 17.75
C VAL A 737 -20.97 -20.11 17.50
N THR A 738 -21.54 -20.67 16.44
CA THR A 738 -21.37 -22.09 16.08
C THR A 738 -21.16 -22.26 14.57
N ARG A 739 -20.62 -23.41 14.16
CA ARG A 739 -20.67 -23.91 12.79
C ARG A 739 -21.01 -25.38 12.85
N ASP A 740 -22.03 -25.81 12.11
CA ASP A 740 -22.53 -27.20 12.11
C ASP A 740 -22.85 -27.73 13.52
N GLY A 741 -23.34 -26.84 14.40
CA GLY A 741 -23.62 -27.13 15.81
C GLY A 741 -22.38 -27.20 16.72
N VAL A 742 -21.17 -27.10 16.17
CA VAL A 742 -19.92 -27.06 16.92
C VAL A 742 -19.63 -25.61 17.35
N PRO A 743 -19.29 -25.35 18.62
CA PRO A 743 -18.90 -24.01 19.05
C PRO A 743 -17.65 -23.49 18.35
N LEU A 744 -17.64 -22.19 18.04
CA LEU A 744 -16.47 -21.52 17.48
C LEU A 744 -15.84 -20.62 18.54
N GLU A 745 -14.61 -20.93 18.93
CA GLU A 745 -13.80 -20.14 19.84
C GLU A 745 -13.09 -18.98 19.11
N GLY A 746 -12.85 -17.87 19.83
CA GLY A 746 -12.02 -16.77 19.35
C GLY A 746 -12.66 -15.91 18.27
N VAL A 747 -13.95 -16.11 17.97
CA VAL A 747 -14.69 -15.27 17.05
C VAL A 747 -14.89 -13.90 17.69
N ARG A 748 -14.48 -12.84 17.00
CA ARG A 748 -14.73 -11.47 17.43
C ARG A 748 -16.22 -11.19 17.27
N VAL A 749 -16.88 -10.75 18.33
CA VAL A 749 -18.26 -10.25 18.29
C VAL A 749 -18.25 -8.81 18.76
N PHE A 750 -18.86 -7.92 18.00
CA PHE A 750 -18.76 -6.49 18.23
C PHE A 750 -20.05 -5.75 17.90
N VAL A 751 -20.20 -4.58 18.52
CA VAL A 751 -21.29 -3.63 18.31
C VAL A 751 -20.67 -2.28 18.02
N SER A 752 -21.00 -1.75 16.82
CA SER A 752 -20.37 -0.54 16.26
C SER A 752 -18.83 -0.58 16.40
N ASN A 753 -18.16 0.56 16.29
CA ASN A 753 -16.72 0.67 16.57
C ASN A 753 -16.41 0.81 18.07
N THR A 754 -17.39 0.65 18.97
CA THR A 754 -17.24 1.05 20.38
C THR A 754 -17.03 -0.09 21.36
N ARG A 755 -17.58 -1.28 21.08
CA ARG A 755 -17.49 -2.43 21.99
C ARG A 755 -17.27 -3.72 21.21
N LEU A 756 -16.30 -4.52 21.66
CA LEU A 756 -16.06 -5.86 21.17
C LEU A 756 -15.86 -6.85 22.32
N THR A 757 -15.96 -8.12 22.00
CA THR A 757 -15.59 -9.26 22.83
C THR A 757 -15.18 -10.42 21.90
N TYR A 758 -14.77 -11.54 22.49
CA TYR A 758 -14.47 -12.76 21.75
C TYR A 758 -15.19 -13.93 22.37
N THR A 759 -15.53 -14.92 21.55
CA THR A 759 -16.11 -16.17 22.06
C THR A 759 -15.08 -16.97 22.85
N GLY A 760 -15.54 -17.60 23.94
CA GLY A 760 -14.76 -18.59 24.68
C GLY A 760 -14.73 -19.95 23.98
N TYR A 761 -14.06 -20.93 24.59
CA TYR A 761 -13.92 -22.30 24.07
C TYR A 761 -15.27 -22.99 23.78
N ASP A 762 -16.32 -22.62 24.50
CA ASP A 762 -17.68 -23.15 24.35
C ASP A 762 -18.55 -22.37 23.35
N GLY A 763 -17.93 -21.41 22.64
CA GLY A 763 -18.52 -20.52 21.64
C GLY A 763 -19.40 -19.41 22.20
N THR A 764 -19.53 -19.29 23.53
CA THR A 764 -20.35 -18.24 24.14
C THR A 764 -19.61 -16.91 24.21
N TYR A 765 -20.36 -15.82 24.24
CA TYR A 765 -19.81 -14.48 24.42
C TYR A 765 -20.76 -13.57 25.21
N VAL A 766 -20.19 -12.52 25.82
CA VAL A 766 -20.94 -11.42 26.44
C VAL A 766 -20.33 -10.07 26.03
N LEU A 767 -21.18 -9.15 25.59
CA LEU A 767 -20.90 -7.74 25.30
C LEU A 767 -21.56 -6.86 26.36
N PRO A 768 -20.86 -6.49 27.45
CA PRO A 768 -21.40 -5.63 28.49
C PRO A 768 -21.25 -4.14 28.16
N GLY A 769 -21.85 -3.28 28.99
CA GLY A 769 -21.55 -1.84 28.95
C GLY A 769 -22.26 -1.07 27.84
N LEU A 770 -23.31 -1.63 27.24
CA LEU A 770 -24.06 -1.00 26.15
C LEU A 770 -25.10 -0.01 26.69
N ALA A 771 -25.26 1.11 25.99
CA ALA A 771 -26.38 2.01 26.19
C ALA A 771 -27.69 1.34 25.75
N ARG A 772 -28.83 1.75 26.32
CA ARG A 772 -30.14 1.32 25.82
C ARG A 772 -30.41 1.99 24.47
N GLY A 773 -30.93 1.23 23.51
CA GLY A 773 -31.15 1.73 22.15
C GLY A 773 -30.93 0.67 21.08
N SER A 774 -30.70 1.14 19.86
CA SER A 774 -30.51 0.30 18.68
C SER A 774 -29.02 0.03 18.45
N HIS A 775 -28.63 -1.23 18.25
CA HIS A 775 -27.25 -1.66 18.07
C HIS A 775 -27.12 -2.66 16.92
N THR A 776 -26.17 -2.45 16.02
CA THR A 776 -25.82 -3.44 15.00
C THR A 776 -24.75 -4.36 15.56
N VAL A 777 -25.08 -5.66 15.71
CA VAL A 777 -24.19 -6.68 16.26
C VAL A 777 -23.61 -7.52 15.12
N LYS A 778 -22.29 -7.71 15.10
CA LYS A 778 -21.58 -8.46 14.05
C LYS A 778 -20.61 -9.46 14.64
N ALA A 779 -20.33 -10.51 13.87
CA ALA A 779 -19.31 -11.50 14.16
C ALA A 779 -18.27 -11.53 13.02
N GLN A 780 -17.00 -11.68 13.35
CA GLN A 780 -15.90 -11.75 12.40
C GLN A 780 -14.80 -12.69 12.88
N SER A 781 -14.25 -13.43 11.93
CA SER A 781 -13.12 -14.34 12.11
C SER A 781 -12.49 -14.57 10.74
N GLU A 782 -11.16 -14.69 10.71
CA GLU A 782 -10.44 -14.97 9.47
C GLU A 782 -10.99 -16.22 8.79
N GLY A 783 -11.25 -16.10 7.49
CA GLY A 783 -11.66 -17.22 6.64
C GLY A 783 -13.07 -17.76 6.91
N LEU A 784 -13.91 -17.05 7.66
CA LEU A 784 -15.31 -17.42 7.92
C LEU A 784 -16.27 -16.27 7.57
N LEU A 785 -17.46 -16.63 7.10
CA LEU A 785 -18.59 -15.75 6.94
C LEU A 785 -19.63 -16.07 8.03
N PHE A 786 -20.38 -15.08 8.50
CA PHE A 786 -21.34 -15.25 9.59
C PHE A 786 -22.75 -14.84 9.20
N THR A 787 -23.71 -15.71 9.48
CA THR A 787 -25.14 -15.41 9.47
C THR A 787 -25.67 -15.30 10.89
N ARG A 788 -26.81 -14.65 11.06
CA ARG A 788 -27.49 -14.52 12.36
C ARG A 788 -28.44 -15.68 12.58
N ASP A 789 -28.60 -16.08 13.82
CA ASP A 789 -29.57 -17.09 14.25
C ASP A 789 -30.60 -16.44 15.19
N GLY A 790 -31.82 -16.23 14.66
CA GLY A 790 -32.97 -15.80 15.45
C GLY A 790 -33.03 -14.32 15.86
N PHE A 791 -32.23 -13.43 15.26
CA PHE A 791 -32.30 -11.99 15.52
C PHE A 791 -32.10 -11.12 14.27
N SER A 792 -32.55 -9.87 14.35
CA SER A 792 -32.42 -8.85 13.29
C SER A 792 -31.50 -7.72 13.74
N ASN A 793 -30.79 -7.13 12.77
CA ASN A 793 -30.03 -5.90 12.92
C ASN A 793 -30.79 -4.74 12.24
N PRO A 794 -30.76 -3.54 12.83
CA PRO A 794 -30.19 -3.27 14.15
C PRO A 794 -31.08 -3.84 15.27
N LEU A 795 -30.46 -4.25 16.37
CA LEU A 795 -31.09 -4.87 17.53
C LEU A 795 -31.44 -3.80 18.58
N SER A 796 -32.74 -3.62 18.86
CA SER A 796 -33.21 -2.70 19.91
C SER A 796 -33.17 -3.36 21.29
N ILE A 797 -32.41 -2.80 22.23
CA ILE A 797 -32.24 -3.31 23.60
C ILE A 797 -32.68 -2.27 24.66
N ALA A 798 -33.67 -2.64 25.47
CA ALA A 798 -34.07 -1.87 26.66
C ALA A 798 -33.56 -2.51 27.97
N ASN A 799 -33.30 -3.81 27.93
CA ASN A 799 -32.79 -4.65 29.01
C ASN A 799 -31.70 -5.58 28.45
N ASN A 800 -31.02 -6.32 29.33
CA ASN A 800 -30.08 -7.36 28.93
C ASN A 800 -30.73 -8.34 27.94
N ARG A 801 -29.99 -8.72 26.89
CA ARG A 801 -30.47 -9.55 25.80
C ARG A 801 -29.59 -10.77 25.62
N GLU A 802 -30.19 -11.95 25.75
CA GLU A 802 -29.58 -13.25 25.49
C GLU A 802 -30.03 -13.79 24.12
N GLY A 803 -29.38 -14.83 23.61
CA GLY A 803 -29.77 -15.53 22.38
C GLY A 803 -29.46 -14.76 21.10
N VAL A 804 -28.46 -13.89 21.12
CA VAL A 804 -27.97 -13.19 19.93
C VAL A 804 -26.91 -14.07 19.27
N ASN A 805 -27.35 -15.11 18.56
CA ASN A 805 -26.46 -16.17 18.08
C ASN A 805 -26.00 -15.93 16.64
N PHE A 806 -24.81 -16.44 16.31
CA PHE A 806 -24.30 -16.46 14.93
C PHE A 806 -23.96 -17.87 14.46
N ILE A 807 -24.12 -18.11 13.17
CA ILE A 807 -23.72 -19.34 12.49
C ILE A 807 -22.61 -18.99 11.49
N GLY A 808 -21.42 -19.53 11.73
CA GLY A 808 -20.27 -19.42 10.84
C GLY A 808 -20.37 -20.41 9.67
N ALA A 809 -19.84 -20.01 8.52
CA ALA A 809 -19.78 -20.79 7.28
C ALA A 809 -18.44 -20.56 6.58
N LEU A 810 -17.98 -21.51 5.77
CA LEU A 810 -16.77 -21.33 4.96
C LEU A 810 -17.07 -20.52 3.69
N PRO A 811 -16.08 -19.81 3.12
CA PRO A 811 -16.17 -19.27 1.77
C PRO A 811 -16.50 -20.41 0.77
N GLY A 812 -17.59 -20.26 0.02
CA GLY A 812 -18.14 -21.30 -0.86
C GLY A 812 -19.43 -21.94 -0.36
N ASP A 813 -19.63 -22.02 0.96
CA ASP A 813 -20.93 -22.36 1.55
C ASP A 813 -21.87 -21.15 1.53
N LEU A 814 -21.29 -19.95 1.53
CA LEU A 814 -21.94 -18.66 1.34
C LEU A 814 -21.08 -17.81 0.39
N GLU A 815 -21.72 -16.84 -0.26
CA GLU A 815 -21.09 -15.88 -1.16
C GLU A 815 -21.20 -14.46 -0.59
N PHE A 816 -20.13 -13.68 -0.69
CA PHE A 816 -20.14 -12.26 -0.35
C PHE A 816 -20.08 -11.43 -1.64
N SER A 817 -20.93 -10.42 -1.75
CA SER A 817 -21.02 -9.56 -2.93
C SER A 817 -21.23 -8.11 -2.52
N THR A 818 -20.37 -7.22 -2.98
CA THR A 818 -20.58 -5.78 -2.85
C THR A 818 -21.54 -5.30 -3.94
N LEU A 819 -22.74 -4.86 -3.54
CA LEU A 819 -23.78 -4.38 -4.45
C LEU A 819 -23.58 -2.89 -4.80
N VAL A 820 -23.10 -2.10 -3.84
CA VAL A 820 -22.67 -0.72 -4.03
C VAL A 820 -21.37 -0.52 -3.25
N PRO A 821 -20.20 -0.32 -3.90
CA PRO A 821 -18.96 -0.10 -3.19
C PRO A 821 -18.93 1.29 -2.53
N ALA A 822 -18.16 1.43 -1.45
CA ALA A 822 -17.77 2.74 -0.95
C ALA A 822 -17.06 3.53 -2.07
N GLY A 823 -17.29 4.84 -2.15
CA GLY A 823 -16.73 5.66 -3.23
C GLY A 823 -17.39 5.45 -4.61
N ALA A 824 -18.53 4.76 -4.66
CA ALA A 824 -19.30 4.61 -5.91
C ALA A 824 -19.63 5.97 -6.55
N GLN A 825 -19.91 5.94 -7.86
CA GLN A 825 -20.39 7.11 -8.60
C GLN A 825 -21.85 7.43 -8.24
N TRP A 826 -22.13 8.63 -7.76
CA TRP A 826 -23.49 9.07 -7.42
C TRP A 826 -23.94 10.16 -8.37
N ARG A 827 -25.22 10.12 -8.77
CA ARG A 827 -25.90 11.28 -9.34
C ARG A 827 -26.42 12.15 -8.20
N TYR A 828 -26.23 13.46 -8.28
CA TYR A 828 -26.62 14.36 -7.21
C TYR A 828 -27.33 15.64 -7.70
N ASN A 829 -28.18 16.19 -6.82
CA ASN A 829 -28.83 17.48 -6.96
C ASN A 829 -28.58 18.32 -5.71
N ASP A 830 -27.89 19.44 -5.91
CA ASP A 830 -27.41 20.37 -4.90
C ASP A 830 -28.06 21.76 -5.05
N GLU A 831 -29.25 21.83 -5.64
CA GLU A 831 -29.91 23.09 -6.01
C GLU A 831 -30.81 23.67 -4.89
N GLY A 832 -30.87 23.01 -3.72
CA GLY A 832 -31.57 23.52 -2.53
C GLY A 832 -33.09 23.70 -2.68
N ARG A 833 -33.72 22.96 -3.60
CA ARG A 833 -35.17 23.03 -3.88
C ARG A 833 -35.91 21.76 -3.46
N ASP A 834 -37.20 21.89 -3.20
CA ASP A 834 -38.07 20.75 -2.92
C ASP A 834 -38.27 19.89 -4.18
N LEU A 835 -37.80 18.64 -4.14
CA LEU A 835 -37.99 17.65 -5.21
C LEU A 835 -39.21 16.74 -4.98
N GLY A 836 -39.96 16.95 -3.88
CA GLY A 836 -41.07 16.11 -3.47
C GLY A 836 -40.65 14.67 -3.21
N VAL A 837 -41.51 13.70 -3.54
CA VAL A 837 -41.26 12.27 -3.29
C VAL A 837 -40.93 11.46 -4.55
N THR A 838 -41.17 12.02 -5.74
CA THR A 838 -41.07 11.28 -7.01
C THR A 838 -39.64 10.87 -7.36
N TRP A 839 -38.65 11.68 -6.95
CA TRP A 839 -37.23 11.42 -7.22
C TRP A 839 -36.71 10.13 -6.55
N ARG A 840 -37.39 9.67 -5.49
CA ARG A 840 -37.05 8.45 -4.74
C ARG A 840 -37.41 7.18 -5.52
N SER A 841 -38.30 7.27 -6.50
CA SER A 841 -38.78 6.13 -7.30
C SER A 841 -37.67 5.53 -8.17
N SER A 842 -37.71 4.23 -8.41
CA SER A 842 -36.81 3.54 -9.35
C SER A 842 -37.00 3.98 -10.81
N THR A 843 -38.17 4.55 -11.14
CA THR A 843 -38.53 5.01 -12.50
C THR A 843 -38.21 6.49 -12.76
N PHE A 844 -37.74 7.24 -11.75
CA PHE A 844 -37.39 8.66 -11.95
C PHE A 844 -36.12 8.78 -12.81
N VAL A 845 -36.16 9.69 -13.78
CA VAL A 845 -35.08 9.96 -14.73
C VAL A 845 -34.23 11.13 -14.20
N ASP A 846 -32.97 10.84 -13.87
CA ASP A 846 -31.98 11.77 -13.32
C ASP A 846 -30.82 12.03 -14.29
N SER A 847 -31.04 11.85 -15.59
CA SER A 847 -29.99 12.05 -16.62
C SER A 847 -29.42 13.46 -16.64
N THR A 848 -30.16 14.45 -16.12
CA THR A 848 -29.75 15.85 -16.00
C THR A 848 -29.04 16.20 -14.69
N TRP A 849 -28.99 15.28 -13.73
CA TRP A 849 -28.28 15.50 -12.46
C TRP A 849 -26.77 15.44 -12.70
N LYS A 850 -26.02 16.20 -11.90
CA LYS A 850 -24.56 16.12 -11.85
C LYS A 850 -24.16 14.74 -11.34
N GLN A 851 -22.91 14.33 -11.58
CA GLN A 851 -22.40 13.04 -11.10
C GLN A 851 -20.95 13.16 -10.61
N GLY A 852 -20.57 12.33 -9.65
CA GLY A 852 -19.20 12.19 -9.17
C GLY A 852 -19.04 11.05 -8.16
N PRO A 853 -17.81 10.58 -7.92
CA PRO A 853 -17.54 9.56 -6.91
C PRO A 853 -17.77 10.10 -5.48
N ALA A 854 -18.27 9.25 -4.59
CA ALA A 854 -18.24 9.54 -3.15
C ALA A 854 -16.78 9.50 -2.62
N GLN A 855 -16.42 10.20 -1.53
CA GLN A 855 -17.24 11.04 -0.67
C GLN A 855 -17.67 12.35 -1.35
N LEU A 856 -18.95 12.69 -1.31
CA LEU A 856 -19.49 13.94 -1.87
C LEU A 856 -19.75 14.94 -0.76
N GLY A 857 -19.35 16.20 -0.93
CA GLY A 857 -19.40 17.13 0.19
C GLY A 857 -18.83 18.53 -0.05
N TYR A 858 -18.58 19.26 1.03
CA TYR A 858 -17.73 20.46 1.09
C TYR A 858 -17.21 20.61 2.53
N GLY A 859 -16.12 21.36 2.72
CA GLY A 859 -15.61 21.70 4.05
C GLY A 859 -14.62 20.71 4.66
N ASP A 860 -14.61 19.46 4.19
CA ASP A 860 -13.69 18.39 4.66
C ASP A 860 -12.62 17.99 3.64
N ASP A 861 -11.47 17.55 4.15
CA ASP A 861 -10.29 17.17 3.35
C ASP A 861 -10.44 15.81 2.63
N ASP A 862 -11.42 14.98 3.04
CA ASP A 862 -11.70 13.66 2.46
C ASP A 862 -12.79 13.69 1.36
N VAL A 863 -13.29 14.89 1.03
CA VAL A 863 -14.28 15.09 -0.04
C VAL A 863 -13.63 14.88 -1.41
N VAL A 864 -14.13 13.89 -2.15
CA VAL A 864 -13.68 13.57 -3.51
C VAL A 864 -14.47 14.39 -4.55
N THR A 865 -15.77 14.57 -4.34
CA THR A 865 -16.63 15.39 -5.21
C THR A 865 -17.22 16.56 -4.42
N GLU A 866 -16.77 17.77 -4.74
CA GLU A 866 -17.35 18.98 -4.15
C GLU A 866 -18.78 19.22 -4.67
N ILE A 867 -19.73 19.50 -3.77
CA ILE A 867 -21.12 19.85 -4.09
C ILE A 867 -21.43 21.30 -3.69
N GLY A 868 -22.38 21.94 -4.37
CA GLY A 868 -22.76 23.33 -4.08
C GLY A 868 -23.57 23.49 -2.80
N PHE A 869 -23.29 24.54 -2.02
CA PHE A 869 -24.08 24.94 -0.85
C PHE A 869 -25.04 26.11 -1.10
N GLY A 870 -25.11 26.61 -2.34
CA GLY A 870 -25.85 27.82 -2.70
C GLY A 870 -25.02 29.09 -2.64
N PRO A 871 -25.63 30.26 -2.90
CA PRO A 871 -24.89 31.52 -3.11
C PRO A 871 -24.43 32.22 -1.82
N ASP A 872 -24.86 31.77 -0.64
CA ASP A 872 -24.60 32.44 0.64
C ASP A 872 -24.02 31.46 1.67
N ALA A 873 -22.76 31.65 2.05
CA ALA A 873 -22.06 30.81 3.02
C ALA A 873 -22.64 30.91 4.45
N ASN A 874 -23.43 31.95 4.75
CA ASN A 874 -24.13 32.09 6.04
C ASN A 874 -25.59 31.57 5.98
N ASN A 875 -26.04 31.09 4.83
CA ASN A 875 -27.38 30.56 4.62
C ASN A 875 -27.36 29.49 3.52
N LYS A 876 -26.57 28.44 3.79
CA LYS A 876 -26.40 27.27 2.93
C LYS A 876 -27.70 26.48 2.78
N TYR A 877 -27.81 25.75 1.68
CA TYR A 877 -28.92 24.84 1.46
C TYR A 877 -28.95 23.72 2.50
N ILE A 878 -30.14 23.46 3.05
CA ILE A 878 -30.31 22.43 4.08
C ILE A 878 -30.19 21.03 3.50
N THR A 879 -30.66 20.80 2.27
CA THR A 879 -30.78 19.46 1.71
C THR A 879 -30.03 19.29 0.39
N SER A 880 -29.29 18.20 0.30
CA SER A 880 -28.68 17.67 -0.92
C SER A 880 -29.21 16.26 -1.21
N TYR A 881 -29.43 15.95 -2.48
CA TYR A 881 -30.04 14.70 -2.92
C TYR A 881 -29.07 13.85 -3.73
N PHE A 882 -29.07 12.54 -3.49
CA PHE A 882 -28.17 11.58 -4.15
C PHE A 882 -28.95 10.36 -4.65
N ARG A 883 -28.55 9.82 -5.81
CA ARG A 883 -29.12 8.60 -6.40
C ARG A 883 -28.03 7.70 -6.99
N HIS A 884 -28.21 6.40 -6.80
CA HIS A 884 -27.36 5.36 -7.40
C HIS A 884 -28.23 4.18 -7.85
N SER A 885 -27.98 3.67 -9.06
CA SER A 885 -28.68 2.49 -9.58
C SER A 885 -27.72 1.31 -9.71
N PHE A 886 -28.17 0.13 -9.28
CA PHE A 886 -27.41 -1.11 -9.29
C PHE A 886 -28.32 -2.29 -9.64
N VAL A 887 -27.76 -3.48 -9.84
CA VAL A 887 -28.52 -4.67 -10.28
C VAL A 887 -28.42 -5.78 -9.24
N VAL A 888 -29.56 -6.39 -8.91
CA VAL A 888 -29.66 -7.59 -8.06
C VAL A 888 -30.36 -8.68 -8.87
N PRO A 889 -29.62 -9.64 -9.46
CA PRO A 889 -30.21 -10.67 -10.30
C PRO A 889 -31.12 -11.62 -9.53
N GLU A 890 -30.71 -12.03 -8.33
CA GLU A 890 -31.40 -13.03 -7.52
C GLU A 890 -31.57 -12.56 -6.07
N PRO A 891 -32.54 -11.67 -5.79
CA PRO A 891 -32.79 -11.19 -4.44
C PRO A 891 -33.03 -12.32 -3.42
N GLY A 892 -33.64 -13.43 -3.86
CA GLY A 892 -33.92 -14.59 -3.02
C GLY A 892 -32.67 -15.31 -2.47
N ARG A 893 -31.48 -15.03 -3.02
CA ARG A 893 -30.22 -15.53 -2.47
C ARG A 893 -29.66 -14.65 -1.37
N ILE A 894 -30.03 -13.38 -1.29
CA ILE A 894 -29.51 -12.47 -0.26
C ILE A 894 -30.07 -12.89 1.10
N LEU A 895 -29.19 -13.39 1.97
CA LEU A 895 -29.49 -13.74 3.35
C LEU A 895 -29.50 -12.51 4.24
N SER A 896 -28.57 -11.58 3.97
CA SER A 896 -28.54 -10.24 4.55
C SER A 896 -27.78 -9.30 3.63
N ALA A 897 -28.15 -8.02 3.61
CA ALA A 897 -27.36 -6.97 3.01
C ALA A 897 -27.15 -5.82 4.00
N THR A 898 -25.90 -5.48 4.29
CA THR A 898 -25.52 -4.40 5.20
C THR A 898 -25.36 -3.11 4.41
N LEU A 899 -26.22 -2.14 4.71
CA LEU A 899 -26.07 -0.77 4.25
C LEU A 899 -25.26 0.00 5.28
N GLY A 900 -24.18 0.66 4.85
CA GLY A 900 -23.42 1.61 5.68
C GLY A 900 -23.52 3.01 5.10
N LEU A 901 -23.85 3.99 5.94
CA LEU A 901 -23.97 5.41 5.58
C LEU A 901 -23.01 6.29 6.39
N ILE A 902 -22.17 7.05 5.70
CA ILE A 902 -21.49 8.24 6.22
C ILE A 902 -22.33 9.46 5.84
N ARG A 903 -22.56 10.35 6.80
CA ARG A 903 -23.39 11.53 6.60
C ARG A 903 -23.06 12.64 7.60
N ASP A 904 -23.15 13.87 7.12
CA ASP A 904 -23.18 15.10 7.91
C ASP A 904 -24.32 16.01 7.40
N ASP A 905 -25.30 16.44 8.19
CA ASP A 905 -25.50 16.16 9.61
C ASP A 905 -26.52 15.05 9.86
N GLY A 906 -27.45 14.86 8.92
CA GLY A 906 -28.70 14.11 9.02
C GLY A 906 -28.99 13.41 7.70
N ALA A 907 -29.57 12.20 7.68
CA ALA A 907 -29.88 11.58 6.39
C ALA A 907 -31.02 10.56 6.44
N VAL A 908 -31.76 10.47 5.32
CA VAL A 908 -32.76 9.42 5.06
C VAL A 908 -32.38 8.67 3.78
N VAL A 909 -32.46 7.34 3.84
CA VAL A 909 -32.16 6.44 2.73
C VAL A 909 -33.41 5.72 2.27
N TYR A 910 -33.65 5.74 0.97
CA TYR A 910 -34.74 5.07 0.28
C TYR A 910 -34.20 4.00 -0.66
N LEU A 911 -34.81 2.82 -0.66
CA LEU A 911 -34.59 1.78 -1.65
C LEU A 911 -35.87 1.61 -2.46
N ASN A 912 -35.78 1.86 -3.76
CA ASN A 912 -36.91 1.78 -4.70
C ASN A 912 -38.15 2.58 -4.23
N GLY A 913 -37.93 3.76 -3.63
CA GLY A 913 -38.97 4.64 -3.13
C GLY A 913 -39.45 4.37 -1.70
N ARG A 914 -39.03 3.27 -1.06
CA ARG A 914 -39.37 2.95 0.34
C ARG A 914 -38.24 3.38 1.28
N GLU A 915 -38.59 4.07 2.36
CA GLU A 915 -37.63 4.42 3.41
C GLU A 915 -37.13 3.15 4.10
N ILE A 916 -35.80 2.97 4.14
CA ILE A 916 -35.15 1.80 4.74
C ILE A 916 -34.22 2.17 5.91
N PHE A 917 -33.75 3.41 5.95
CA PHE A 917 -32.85 3.85 7.00
C PHE A 917 -32.97 5.36 7.23
N ARG A 918 -32.80 5.78 8.49
CA ARG A 918 -32.81 7.18 8.91
C ARG A 918 -31.78 7.35 10.02
N SER A 919 -30.90 8.34 9.87
CA SER A 919 -29.88 8.68 10.88
C SER A 919 -29.97 10.16 11.26
N ASN A 920 -29.96 10.44 12.58
CA ASN A 920 -30.07 11.75 13.24
C ASN A 920 -30.97 12.78 12.53
N LEU A 921 -32.21 12.35 12.29
CA LEU A 921 -33.35 13.14 11.84
C LEU A 921 -34.57 12.83 12.72
N PRO A 922 -35.53 13.76 12.88
CA PRO A 922 -36.70 13.56 13.73
C PRO A 922 -37.59 12.44 13.19
N SER A 923 -38.45 11.86 14.03
CA SER A 923 -39.50 10.93 13.58
C SER A 923 -40.61 11.68 12.81
N GLY A 924 -41.36 10.95 11.98
CA GLY A 924 -42.45 11.52 11.17
C GLY A 924 -42.01 11.93 9.75
N THR A 925 -42.81 12.80 9.13
CA THR A 925 -42.61 13.25 7.74
C THR A 925 -41.41 14.19 7.62
N ILE A 926 -40.49 13.88 6.71
CA ILE A 926 -39.32 14.69 6.37
C ILE A 926 -39.61 15.50 5.10
N ASN A 927 -39.19 16.76 5.09
CA ASN A 927 -39.17 17.63 3.90
C ASN A 927 -37.80 18.31 3.77
N TYR A 928 -37.53 18.98 2.64
CA TYR A 928 -36.22 19.57 2.33
C TYR A 928 -35.74 20.70 3.29
N ARG A 929 -36.57 21.11 4.25
CA ARG A 929 -36.22 22.08 5.30
C ARG A 929 -36.11 21.43 6.68
N THR A 930 -36.39 20.14 6.81
CA THR A 930 -36.20 19.42 8.05
C THR A 930 -34.72 19.44 8.41
N LEU A 931 -34.41 19.88 9.63
CA LEU A 931 -33.04 19.92 10.14
C LEU A 931 -32.68 18.58 10.77
N ALA A 932 -31.38 18.25 10.75
CA ALA A 932 -30.83 17.19 11.59
C ALA A 932 -31.13 17.46 13.08
N THR A 933 -31.29 16.39 13.88
CA THR A 933 -31.67 16.54 15.30
C THR A 933 -30.54 17.08 16.17
N ALA A 934 -29.29 16.93 15.74
CA ALA A 934 -28.09 17.46 16.34
C ALA A 934 -27.07 17.72 15.24
N ALA A 935 -26.20 18.72 15.47
CA ALA A 935 -24.96 18.83 14.72
C ALA A 935 -24.05 17.66 15.10
N VAL A 936 -23.41 17.03 14.12
CA VAL A 936 -22.35 16.04 14.34
C VAL A 936 -20.98 16.67 14.07
N GLY A 937 -19.93 15.95 14.44
CA GLY A 937 -18.55 16.41 14.37
C GLY A 937 -17.60 15.27 14.65
N SER A 938 -16.42 15.26 14.03
CA SER A 938 -15.30 14.35 14.31
C SER A 938 -15.53 12.87 13.95
N GLU A 939 -15.48 11.92 14.91
CA GLU A 939 -15.56 10.47 14.61
C GLU A 939 -16.90 10.05 13.98
N ASP A 940 -18.00 10.76 14.28
CA ASP A 940 -19.32 10.45 13.73
C ASP A 940 -19.41 10.75 12.22
N GLU A 941 -18.62 11.69 11.71
CA GLU A 941 -18.62 12.09 10.29
C GLU A 941 -17.79 11.15 9.41
N SER A 942 -16.95 10.31 10.02
CA SER A 942 -16.14 9.30 9.35
C SER A 942 -16.59 7.87 9.63
N THR A 943 -17.65 7.69 10.44
CA THR A 943 -18.17 6.39 10.84
C THR A 943 -19.37 5.96 9.99
N TYR A 944 -19.34 4.71 9.51
CA TYR A 944 -20.51 4.11 8.87
C TYR A 944 -21.61 3.79 9.89
N PHE A 945 -22.76 4.47 9.75
CA PHE A 945 -24.00 4.11 10.42
C PHE A 945 -24.69 3.01 9.62
N GLU A 946 -24.95 1.87 10.27
CA GLU A 946 -25.34 0.65 9.54
C GLU A 946 -26.75 0.17 9.87
N THR A 947 -27.42 -0.32 8.84
CA THR A 947 -28.64 -1.14 8.95
C THR A 947 -28.52 -2.36 8.07
N GLU A 948 -29.32 -3.39 8.34
CA GLU A 948 -29.41 -4.55 7.46
C GLU A 948 -30.75 -4.62 6.74
N LEU A 949 -30.68 -5.16 5.53
CA LEU A 949 -31.79 -5.40 4.61
C LEU A 949 -31.87 -6.90 4.33
N ALA A 950 -33.08 -7.39 4.10
CA ALA A 950 -33.33 -8.75 3.64
C ALA A 950 -33.38 -8.80 2.11
N GLY A 951 -33.18 -9.99 1.52
CA GLY A 951 -33.36 -10.18 0.08
C GLY A 951 -34.72 -9.74 -0.45
N SER A 952 -35.77 -9.85 0.37
CA SER A 952 -37.13 -9.38 0.03
C SER A 952 -37.26 -7.85 -0.12
N ASP A 953 -36.26 -7.08 0.32
CA ASP A 953 -36.25 -5.63 0.17
C ASP A 953 -35.85 -5.18 -1.25
N PHE A 954 -35.23 -6.08 -2.03
CA PHE A 954 -34.72 -5.81 -3.37
C PHE A 954 -35.67 -6.31 -4.45
N LEU A 955 -35.70 -5.58 -5.57
CA LEU A 955 -36.32 -6.02 -6.81
C LEU A 955 -35.35 -6.93 -7.58
N THR A 956 -35.87 -7.90 -8.33
CA THR A 956 -35.08 -8.60 -9.34
C THR A 956 -34.68 -7.61 -10.44
N GLY A 957 -33.39 -7.56 -10.78
CA GLY A 957 -32.84 -6.64 -11.77
C GLY A 957 -32.49 -5.28 -11.16
N ARG A 958 -32.89 -4.20 -11.83
CA ARG A 958 -32.51 -2.82 -11.47
C ARG A 958 -33.13 -2.39 -10.14
N ASN A 959 -32.28 -1.91 -9.24
CA ASN A 959 -32.63 -1.27 -7.97
C ASN A 959 -32.06 0.15 -7.94
N VAL A 960 -32.67 1.03 -7.16
CA VAL A 960 -32.21 2.41 -6.95
C VAL A 960 -32.17 2.71 -5.47
N ILE A 961 -31.00 3.17 -4.99
CA ILE A 961 -30.88 3.86 -3.71
C ILE A 961 -30.96 5.36 -3.95
N ALA A 962 -31.76 6.03 -3.13
CA ALA A 962 -31.97 7.46 -3.13
C ALA A 962 -31.75 7.99 -1.70
N VAL A 963 -30.99 9.08 -1.55
CA VAL A 963 -30.60 9.63 -0.24
C VAL A 963 -30.86 11.13 -0.21
N GLU A 964 -31.46 11.62 0.87
CA GLU A 964 -31.48 13.05 1.19
C GLU A 964 -30.64 13.28 2.45
N VAL A 965 -29.62 14.14 2.34
CA VAL A 965 -28.75 14.57 3.44
C VAL A 965 -29.19 15.96 3.87
N HIS A 966 -29.25 16.18 5.18
CA HIS A 966 -29.85 17.33 5.85
C HIS A 966 -28.89 17.94 6.85
N GLN A 967 -28.66 19.23 6.73
CA GLN A 967 -27.87 20.02 7.69
C GLN A 967 -28.62 20.25 9.00
N SER A 968 -27.88 20.41 10.10
CA SER A 968 -28.41 20.87 11.39
C SER A 968 -28.72 22.37 11.40
N GLY A 969 -28.10 23.14 10.48
CA GLY A 969 -28.37 24.56 10.28
C GLY A 969 -27.78 25.14 8.99
N GLY A 970 -28.28 26.32 8.58
CA GLY A 970 -27.83 27.01 7.35
C GLY A 970 -26.43 27.63 7.43
N THR A 971 -25.75 27.55 8.58
CA THR A 971 -24.37 28.02 8.78
C THR A 971 -23.40 26.86 8.98
N SER A 972 -23.79 25.62 8.65
CA SER A 972 -22.91 24.45 8.80
C SER A 972 -21.61 24.68 8.02
N SER A 973 -20.47 24.29 8.58
CA SER A 973 -19.14 24.46 7.96
C SER A 973 -18.99 23.56 6.73
N ASP A 974 -19.57 22.39 6.81
CA ASP A 974 -19.24 21.17 6.07
C ASP A 974 -20.51 20.39 5.70
N VAL A 975 -20.34 19.43 4.80
CA VAL A 975 -21.30 18.36 4.50
C VAL A 975 -20.51 17.21 3.91
N SER A 976 -20.84 15.98 4.30
CA SER A 976 -20.21 14.79 3.74
C SER A 976 -21.24 13.68 3.53
N PHE A 977 -21.05 12.91 2.46
CA PHE A 977 -21.88 11.76 2.10
C PHE A 977 -21.07 10.65 1.44
N ASN A 978 -21.17 9.45 2.00
CA ASN A 978 -20.71 8.22 1.39
C ASN A 978 -21.65 7.06 1.78
N LEU A 979 -21.79 6.07 0.90
CA LEU A 979 -22.65 4.91 1.19
C LEU A 979 -22.08 3.66 0.53
N ARG A 980 -22.10 2.56 1.29
CA ARG A 980 -21.82 1.20 0.80
C ARG A 980 -23.00 0.28 1.04
N LEU A 981 -23.10 -0.76 0.22
CA LEU A 981 -24.05 -1.86 0.37
C LEU A 981 -23.38 -3.18 0.04
N ASP A 982 -23.24 -4.04 1.05
CA ASP A 982 -22.61 -5.35 0.95
C ASP A 982 -23.60 -6.47 1.28
N ALA A 983 -23.67 -7.52 0.46
CA ALA A 983 -24.60 -8.62 0.59
C ALA A 983 -23.89 -9.94 0.91
N LEU A 984 -24.42 -10.67 1.89
CA LEU A 984 -24.15 -12.07 2.14
C LEU A 984 -25.25 -12.90 1.51
N MET A 985 -24.86 -13.86 0.68
CA MET A 985 -25.75 -14.60 -0.20
C MET A 985 -25.61 -16.11 0.00
N ALA A 986 -26.72 -16.83 -0.15
CA ALA A 986 -26.73 -18.27 -0.32
C ALA A 986 -25.92 -18.65 -1.58
N PRO A 987 -25.24 -19.81 -1.56
CA PRO A 987 -24.41 -20.24 -2.67
C PRO A 987 -25.30 -20.42 -3.90
N GLY A 988 -24.82 -20.00 -5.07
CA GLY A 988 -25.54 -20.24 -6.31
C GLY A 988 -25.66 -21.74 -6.53
N VAL A 989 -26.85 -22.24 -6.89
CA VAL A 989 -26.88 -23.46 -7.69
C VAL A 989 -26.09 -23.14 -8.95
N GLY A 990 -25.00 -23.85 -9.22
CA GLY A 990 -24.09 -23.62 -10.33
C GLY A 990 -24.71 -23.83 -11.71
N LEU A 991 -25.84 -23.18 -12.00
CA LEU A 991 -26.33 -22.88 -13.32
C LEU A 991 -25.85 -21.46 -13.60
N GLY A 992 -24.63 -21.32 -14.13
CA GLY A 992 -24.20 -20.04 -14.69
C GLY A 992 -25.24 -19.56 -15.70
N LEU A 993 -26.09 -18.61 -15.29
CA LEU A 993 -27.11 -18.03 -16.15
C LEU A 993 -26.44 -16.99 -17.05
N PHE A 994 -25.77 -17.51 -18.07
CA PHE A 994 -25.63 -16.77 -19.31
C PHE A 994 -27.00 -16.69 -19.98
N PRO A 995 -27.31 -15.59 -20.71
CA PRO A 995 -28.52 -15.56 -21.51
C PRO A 995 -28.56 -16.79 -22.44
N ALA A 996 -29.65 -17.56 -22.39
CA ALA A 996 -29.86 -18.62 -23.35
C ALA A 996 -30.06 -17.98 -24.74
N LEU A 997 -29.18 -18.29 -25.67
CA LEU A 997 -29.25 -17.80 -27.04
C LEU A 997 -30.22 -18.66 -27.87
N ALA A 998 -31.18 -18.02 -28.51
CA ALA A 998 -31.99 -18.64 -29.56
C ALA A 998 -31.41 -18.29 -30.94
N PHE A 999 -31.37 -19.26 -31.84
CA PHE A 999 -30.79 -19.13 -33.17
C PHE A 999 -31.78 -19.56 -34.24
N GLU A 1000 -31.97 -18.73 -35.26
CA GLU A 1000 -32.81 -19.03 -36.41
C GLU A 1000 -32.04 -18.76 -37.71
N SER A 1001 -31.95 -19.76 -38.59
CA SER A 1001 -31.39 -19.55 -39.93
C SER A 1001 -32.42 -18.84 -40.81
N THR A 1002 -32.02 -17.74 -41.43
CA THR A 1002 -32.81 -16.99 -42.41
C THR A 1002 -32.17 -17.12 -43.80
N GLU A 1003 -32.91 -16.77 -44.86
CA GLU A 1003 -32.39 -16.82 -46.24
C GLU A 1003 -31.13 -15.94 -46.45
N SER A 1004 -30.93 -14.92 -45.61
CA SER A 1004 -29.82 -13.96 -45.71
C SER A 1004 -28.80 -14.03 -44.57
N GLY A 1005 -28.94 -14.94 -43.59
CA GLY A 1005 -28.02 -15.00 -42.44
C GLY A 1005 -28.56 -15.72 -41.20
N LEU A 1006 -27.98 -15.40 -40.05
CA LEU A 1006 -28.34 -15.97 -38.73
C LEU A 1006 -28.99 -14.90 -37.87
N ARG A 1007 -30.20 -15.17 -37.36
CA ARG A 1007 -30.83 -14.38 -36.29
C ARG A 1007 -30.42 -14.97 -34.95
N VAL A 1008 -30.02 -14.11 -34.00
CA VAL A 1008 -29.61 -14.49 -32.64
C VAL A 1008 -30.45 -13.67 -31.66
N SER A 1009 -31.15 -14.30 -30.72
CA SER A 1009 -31.93 -13.57 -29.72
C SER A 1009 -31.68 -14.05 -28.28
N TRP A 1010 -31.90 -13.15 -27.31
CA TRP A 1010 -31.82 -13.44 -25.88
C TRP A 1010 -32.76 -12.58 -25.04
N PRO A 1011 -33.17 -13.00 -23.83
CA PRO A 1011 -34.16 -12.27 -23.04
C PRO A 1011 -33.71 -10.87 -22.61
N THR A 1012 -34.61 -9.89 -22.72
CA THR A 1012 -34.41 -8.48 -22.32
C THR A 1012 -34.10 -8.30 -20.83
N ALA A 1013 -34.39 -9.31 -20.00
CA ALA A 1013 -34.00 -9.35 -18.59
C ALA A 1013 -32.45 -9.33 -18.38
N PHE A 1014 -31.67 -9.66 -19.42
CA PHE A 1014 -30.20 -9.65 -19.39
C PHE A 1014 -29.63 -8.42 -20.13
N THR A 1015 -29.59 -7.27 -19.47
CA THR A 1015 -29.02 -6.01 -20.01
C THR A 1015 -27.52 -5.89 -19.75
N GLY A 1016 -26.76 -5.22 -20.63
CA GLY A 1016 -25.30 -4.99 -20.47
C GLY A 1016 -24.40 -6.04 -21.14
N TYR A 1017 -24.99 -6.87 -21.98
CA TYR A 1017 -24.33 -7.92 -22.75
C TYR A 1017 -24.06 -7.46 -24.19
N SER A 1018 -22.88 -7.78 -24.72
CA SER A 1018 -22.50 -7.49 -26.12
C SER A 1018 -22.29 -8.77 -26.92
N LEU A 1019 -22.74 -8.77 -28.19
CA LEU A 1019 -22.54 -9.88 -29.11
C LEU A 1019 -21.16 -9.76 -29.78
N GLN A 1020 -20.39 -10.83 -29.78
CA GLN A 1020 -19.06 -10.89 -30.40
C GLN A 1020 -18.95 -12.07 -31.35
N ARG A 1021 -18.15 -11.95 -32.41
CA ARG A 1021 -17.91 -12.96 -33.43
C ARG A 1021 -16.42 -13.20 -33.70
N ARG A 1022 -16.09 -14.37 -34.23
CA ARG A 1022 -14.75 -14.69 -34.79
C ARG A 1022 -14.84 -15.58 -36.04
N SER A 1023 -13.78 -15.55 -36.84
CA SER A 1023 -13.71 -16.18 -38.18
C SER A 1023 -12.83 -17.43 -38.29
N SER A 1024 -11.96 -17.72 -37.30
CA SER A 1024 -11.05 -18.90 -37.27
C SER A 1024 -11.08 -19.60 -35.90
N LEU A 1025 -10.76 -20.89 -35.78
CA LEU A 1025 -10.86 -21.70 -34.55
C LEU A 1025 -9.54 -21.86 -33.75
N ASP A 1026 -8.40 -21.52 -34.33
CA ASP A 1026 -7.09 -22.01 -33.83
C ASP A 1026 -6.21 -20.91 -33.19
N ALA A 1027 -6.71 -19.67 -33.07
CA ALA A 1027 -6.04 -18.57 -32.38
C ALA A 1027 -6.54 -18.44 -30.92
N SER A 1028 -5.63 -18.18 -29.97
CA SER A 1028 -5.93 -18.13 -28.54
C SER A 1028 -6.74 -16.92 -28.12
N ASP A 1029 -6.69 -15.77 -28.82
CA ASP A 1029 -7.37 -14.55 -28.39
C ASP A 1029 -7.80 -13.65 -29.56
N ASP A 1030 -8.99 -13.87 -30.15
CA ASP A 1030 -9.65 -12.76 -30.86
C ASP A 1030 -11.15 -13.02 -31.06
N TRP A 1031 -11.97 -12.25 -30.35
CA TRP A 1031 -13.42 -12.17 -30.51
C TRP A 1031 -13.75 -10.69 -30.73
N GLY A 1032 -14.20 -10.31 -31.92
CA GLY A 1032 -14.55 -8.93 -32.25
C GLY A 1032 -16.04 -8.64 -32.03
N PRO A 1033 -16.46 -7.39 -31.76
CA PRO A 1033 -17.88 -7.05 -31.64
C PRO A 1033 -18.64 -7.33 -32.95
N VAL A 1034 -19.93 -7.60 -32.81
CA VAL A 1034 -20.87 -7.53 -33.93
C VAL A 1034 -21.44 -6.11 -33.96
N ASP A 1035 -21.13 -5.35 -35.01
CA ASP A 1035 -21.47 -3.91 -35.15
C ASP A 1035 -22.96 -3.63 -35.42
N VAL A 1036 -23.86 -4.50 -34.94
CA VAL A 1036 -25.30 -4.34 -35.06
C VAL A 1036 -25.88 -4.25 -33.66
N LEU A 1037 -26.50 -3.11 -33.35
CA LEU A 1037 -27.20 -2.93 -32.08
C LEU A 1037 -28.44 -3.86 -32.06
N PRO A 1038 -28.63 -4.66 -31.00
CA PRO A 1038 -29.78 -5.54 -30.90
C PRO A 1038 -31.07 -4.70 -30.87
N VAL A 1039 -32.09 -5.16 -31.60
CA VAL A 1039 -33.40 -4.52 -31.63
C VAL A 1039 -34.32 -5.29 -30.69
N THR A 1040 -35.12 -4.60 -29.89
CA THR A 1040 -36.09 -5.25 -29.01
C THR A 1040 -37.27 -5.78 -29.82
N SER A 1041 -37.60 -7.06 -29.63
CA SER A 1041 -38.74 -7.72 -30.26
C SER A 1041 -39.49 -8.55 -29.22
N GLY A 1042 -40.47 -7.93 -28.55
CA GLY A 1042 -41.19 -8.57 -27.43
C GLY A 1042 -40.31 -8.61 -26.18
N ASP A 1043 -40.21 -9.79 -25.55
CA ASP A 1043 -39.41 -10.00 -24.34
C ASP A 1043 -37.92 -10.28 -24.63
N ASP A 1044 -37.49 -10.26 -25.90
CA ASP A 1044 -36.11 -10.59 -26.34
C ASP A 1044 -35.40 -9.42 -27.06
N TYR A 1045 -34.08 -9.34 -26.89
CA TYR A 1045 -33.13 -8.66 -27.79
C TYR A 1045 -32.86 -9.56 -29.01
N THR A 1046 -32.89 -9.04 -30.23
CA THR A 1046 -32.69 -9.78 -31.50
C THR A 1046 -31.65 -9.13 -32.41
#